data_AF-A0A8T7D468-F1
#
_entry.id   AF-A0A8T7D468-F1
#
_cell.length_a   1.000
_cell.length_b   1.000
_cell.length_c   1.000
_cell.angle_alpha   90.00
_cell.angle_beta   90.00
_cell.angle_gamma   90.00
#
_symmetry.space_group_name_H-M   'P 1'
#
loop_
_entity.id
_entity.type
_entity.pdbx_description
1 polymer ?
#
loop_
_entity_poly.entity_id
_entity_poly.type
_entity_poly.pdbx_seq_one_letter_code
_entity_poly.pdbx_strand_id
1 'polypeptide(L)'
;MKQKNLLLLILLAIGLLGLLGSLVARFTFLAEDESKRLYISVMAPAADDITSTDYTLHRGVALYLEQLNNAGGIGGSKVMLTLEKTEQSTEQSRVVAMIGHGPRAMSSAKMPPPGTIQAIINLDSHERPAIPFLSTSVAAVPSVRDNEWQFAMPFSEQDEARFLANYTLNVLGRKLVSIVHDNSPSGIAMANAFEDTCQRFGIRMVYRWSLDSGTGFEPSLQKVTGLLREKKDAGTIFLATGLRSSAHLIKRARDARIRNPMVGTANLLTHAFHSILARIPEQPQSGKYTTAKYTDGLTVTAPLLFDTASELAQNFQGRYRERYGVSPDWVAAYGYEATHQVVRALRNVIGDGNRGIADIRRGIRDDWLKGEADRNTPAQDKFGVTGETFFDAQGIAKKPIQIGQYDGQDVVSAPTQLRPLTQRGSTNYIAELKKGRMLYVNDRFMFKTNVVYTGIELHRVDDVNSVDNSVQLDFSIWFRYRGRKFSPADVTFLNASEPIVFSEPERSEKEGDMTFELYRIKERFRMDFSNTAAPYGSHIVGLAFRHKNLNRNNLLYVMDVLGMRLASGDGTLRDRIESSQALDSVPEWVMERAWLAQEVIRSTRQGRPEYVGYSGMEPDFSRIELGVMVREGGFNIREWLPDALLVYSGIFAFIGILFAFGIDTNTQGKFWRSTSWALRVFFWPLFLISAGNVLLDWAILSLPVHYVDSLVRVYHILWWLMPARLVTMAMERFIWLPLEARTERKIPNVIRMFARSVIYLFAIFGIIAFVYDQKLTSLLATGGLLTMIIGLAVQSNIANVFSGIVVNIERPFKVGDWVGVGDREPSKVIDITWRTVRLQTMAGEVISIPNAKASEATIINHTTSDRVRGSVDIHASPSYAPQEIIQRLNRVLDSIDGLAKLNPPRVIYQGITNLWGTWSAQYRILFWVREFDTQGGFKELINKRVWQVLQRDSVTFMADGMTVDPAYRINDEWDDESGRKDDDDDDDDEEKDGG
;
A
#
# COMPACT_ATOMS: atom_id res chain seq x y z
N MET A 1 17.43 47.55 -10.78
CA MET A 1 16.92 46.16 -10.78
C MET A 1 16.68 45.76 -12.23
N LYS A 2 17.43 44.80 -12.79
CA LYS A 2 17.48 44.53 -14.25
C LYS A 2 16.16 43.93 -14.77
N GLN A 3 15.72 44.35 -15.96
CA GLN A 3 14.49 43.92 -16.67
C GLN A 3 14.22 42.40 -16.63
N LYS A 4 15.26 41.56 -16.60
CA LYS A 4 15.11 40.09 -16.52
C LYS A 4 14.53 39.59 -15.18
N ASN A 5 14.74 40.29 -14.07
CA ASN A 5 14.19 39.90 -12.76
C ASN A 5 12.69 40.20 -12.65
N LEU A 6 12.23 41.23 -13.37
CA LEU A 6 10.81 41.57 -13.48
C LEU A 6 10.06 40.50 -14.30
N LEU A 7 10.66 40.03 -15.40
CA LEU A 7 10.09 38.96 -16.24
C LEU A 7 9.88 37.66 -15.47
N LEU A 8 10.83 37.29 -14.60
CA LEU A 8 10.77 36.07 -13.78
C LEU A 8 9.72 36.14 -12.67
N LEU A 9 9.56 37.31 -12.03
CA LEU A 9 8.47 37.56 -11.06
C LEU A 9 7.10 37.58 -11.74
N ILE A 10 7.02 38.14 -12.95
CA ILE A 10 5.81 38.12 -13.77
C ILE A 10 5.45 36.68 -14.18
N LEU A 11 6.41 35.85 -14.58
CA LEU A 11 6.16 34.44 -14.90
C LEU A 11 5.69 33.64 -13.68
N LEU A 12 6.24 33.90 -12.49
CA LEU A 12 5.79 33.24 -11.26
C LEU A 12 4.38 33.68 -10.86
N ALA A 13 4.09 34.98 -10.98
CA ALA A 13 2.76 35.53 -10.74
C ALA A 13 1.73 35.01 -11.76
N ILE A 14 2.09 34.90 -13.04
CA ILE A 14 1.27 34.30 -14.11
C ILE A 14 1.09 32.80 -13.87
N GLY A 15 2.10 32.08 -13.40
CA GLY A 15 1.99 30.68 -13.00
C GLY A 15 1.04 30.49 -11.83
N LEU A 16 1.13 31.35 -10.80
CA LEU A 16 0.25 31.32 -9.64
C LEU A 16 -1.18 31.71 -10.00
N LEU A 17 -1.38 32.75 -10.83
CA LEU A 17 -2.67 33.19 -11.37
C LEU A 17 -3.26 32.17 -12.35
N GLY A 18 -2.42 31.47 -13.12
CA GLY A 18 -2.84 30.40 -14.02
C GLY A 18 -3.27 29.15 -13.25
N LEU A 19 -2.60 28.86 -12.13
CA LEU A 19 -2.97 27.76 -11.24
C LEU A 19 -4.25 28.10 -10.46
N LEU A 20 -4.36 29.32 -9.93
CA LEU A 20 -5.60 29.83 -9.31
C LEU A 20 -6.74 29.91 -10.32
N GLY A 21 -6.46 30.40 -11.53
CA GLY A 21 -7.41 30.52 -12.62
C GLY A 21 -7.85 29.18 -13.18
N SER A 22 -6.96 28.18 -13.20
CA SER A 22 -7.27 26.78 -13.52
C SER A 22 -8.10 26.11 -12.43
N LEU A 23 -7.83 26.41 -11.15
CA LEU A 23 -8.62 25.92 -10.02
C LEU A 23 -10.01 26.53 -10.02
N VAL A 24 -10.11 27.84 -10.20
CA VAL A 24 -11.37 28.57 -10.33
C VAL A 24 -12.10 28.09 -11.58
N ALA A 25 -11.44 27.98 -12.74
CA ALA A 25 -12.05 27.46 -13.97
C ALA A 25 -12.45 25.98 -13.82
N ARG A 26 -11.75 25.12 -13.09
CA ARG A 26 -12.28 23.78 -12.82
C ARG A 26 -13.51 23.82 -11.92
N PHE A 27 -13.55 24.72 -10.93
CA PHE A 27 -14.72 24.88 -10.06
C PHE A 27 -15.91 25.61 -10.74
N THR A 28 -15.65 26.46 -11.75
CA THR A 28 -16.69 27.26 -12.43
C THR A 28 -17.03 26.78 -13.84
N PHE A 29 -16.11 26.15 -14.59
CA PHE A 29 -16.33 25.51 -15.90
C PHE A 29 -16.59 23.99 -15.83
N LEU A 30 -16.55 23.36 -14.65
CA LEU A 30 -17.37 22.16 -14.41
C LEU A 30 -18.82 22.56 -14.08
N ALA A 31 -19.39 23.46 -14.88
CA ALA A 31 -20.80 23.32 -15.17
C ALA A 31 -20.93 21.95 -15.85
N GLU A 32 -21.40 20.95 -15.10
CA GLU A 32 -21.61 19.58 -15.60
C GLU A 32 -22.30 19.64 -16.95
N ASP A 33 -21.62 19.18 -18.00
CA ASP A 33 -22.20 19.09 -19.33
C ASP A 33 -23.34 18.05 -19.27
N GLU A 34 -24.59 18.54 -19.21
CA GLU A 34 -25.78 17.69 -19.12
C GLU A 34 -25.88 16.69 -20.28
N SER A 35 -25.18 16.95 -21.39
CA SER A 35 -25.17 16.07 -22.57
C SER A 35 -24.44 14.73 -22.35
N LYS A 36 -23.66 14.58 -21.27
CA LYS A 36 -22.90 13.36 -20.93
C LYS A 36 -23.52 12.50 -19.82
N ARG A 37 -24.81 12.67 -19.48
CA ARG A 37 -25.49 11.83 -18.48
C ARG A 37 -26.29 10.70 -19.14
N LEU A 38 -26.07 9.48 -18.69
CA LEU A 38 -26.86 8.30 -19.09
C LEU A 38 -27.98 8.11 -18.05
N TYR A 39 -29.18 7.74 -18.47
CA TYR A 39 -30.32 7.61 -17.55
C TYR A 39 -30.86 6.19 -17.52
N ILE A 40 -30.99 5.64 -16.31
CA ILE A 40 -31.67 4.37 -16.02
C ILE A 40 -32.91 4.71 -15.19
N SER A 41 -34.07 4.12 -15.54
CA SER A 41 -35.32 4.34 -14.81
C SER A 41 -35.60 3.21 -13.81
N VAL A 42 -36.18 3.56 -12.66
CA VAL A 42 -36.78 2.62 -11.72
C VAL A 42 -38.18 3.11 -11.36
N MET A 43 -39.17 2.25 -11.58
CA MET A 43 -40.56 2.53 -11.25
C MET A 43 -40.87 2.07 -9.82
N ALA A 44 -41.10 3.00 -8.90
CA ALA A 44 -41.40 2.68 -7.50
C ALA A 44 -42.49 3.62 -6.95
N PRO A 45 -43.59 3.11 -6.37
CA PRO A 45 -44.71 3.92 -5.86
C PRO A 45 -44.29 4.94 -4.79
N ALA A 46 -43.30 4.62 -3.96
CA ALA A 46 -42.64 5.54 -3.04
C ALA A 46 -41.35 4.92 -2.50
N ALA A 47 -40.22 5.63 -2.60
CA ALA A 47 -38.94 5.19 -2.03
C ALA A 47 -38.90 5.20 -0.49
N ASP A 48 -39.96 5.68 0.17
CA ASP A 48 -40.02 5.95 1.61
C ASP A 48 -40.92 4.98 2.38
N ASP A 49 -41.71 4.15 1.71
CA ASP A 49 -42.59 3.18 2.39
C ASP A 49 -41.84 1.88 2.73
N ILE A 50 -41.37 1.78 3.99
CA ILE A 50 -40.65 0.60 4.50
C ILE A 50 -41.48 -0.70 4.49
N THR A 51 -42.80 -0.62 4.31
CA THR A 51 -43.69 -1.79 4.19
C THR A 51 -43.85 -2.27 2.76
N SER A 52 -43.24 -1.58 1.80
CA SER A 52 -43.16 -2.00 0.40
C SER A 52 -41.79 -2.63 0.09
N THR A 53 -41.77 -3.65 -0.75
CA THR A 53 -40.52 -4.23 -1.30
C THR A 53 -39.75 -3.24 -2.16
N ASP A 54 -40.41 -2.20 -2.66
CA ASP A 54 -39.79 -1.17 -3.50
C ASP A 54 -38.79 -0.31 -2.74
N TYR A 55 -38.94 -0.23 -1.41
CA TYR A 55 -38.00 0.45 -0.53
C TYR A 55 -36.59 -0.16 -0.59
N THR A 56 -36.48 -1.47 -0.43
CA THR A 56 -35.20 -2.18 -0.45
C THR A 56 -34.64 -2.31 -1.87
N LEU A 57 -35.52 -2.47 -2.87
CA LEU A 57 -35.16 -2.43 -4.29
C LEU A 57 -34.43 -1.13 -4.65
N HIS A 58 -35.02 0.01 -4.30
CA HIS A 58 -34.47 1.32 -4.58
C HIS A 58 -33.07 1.51 -3.98
N ARG A 59 -32.88 1.09 -2.72
CA ARG A 59 -31.58 1.13 -2.05
C ARG A 59 -30.53 0.25 -2.74
N GLY A 60 -30.93 -0.92 -3.23
CA GLY A 60 -30.05 -1.80 -4.01
C GLY A 60 -29.56 -1.14 -5.30
N VAL A 61 -30.48 -0.51 -6.06
CA VAL A 61 -30.15 0.22 -7.29
C VAL A 61 -29.25 1.42 -7.01
N ALA A 62 -29.62 2.24 -6.02
CA ALA A 62 -28.88 3.44 -5.65
C ALA A 62 -27.43 3.11 -5.22
N LEU A 63 -27.25 2.03 -4.46
CA LEU A 63 -25.92 1.59 -4.01
C LEU A 63 -25.03 1.16 -5.19
N TYR A 64 -25.57 0.48 -6.20
CA TYR A 64 -24.80 0.13 -7.40
C TYR A 64 -24.37 1.38 -8.19
N LEU A 65 -25.29 2.31 -8.40
CA LEU A 65 -25.03 3.53 -9.17
C LEU A 65 -24.02 4.46 -8.48
N GLU A 66 -24.08 4.57 -7.15
CA GLU A 66 -23.09 5.30 -6.36
C GLU A 66 -21.69 4.71 -6.58
N GLN A 67 -21.56 3.38 -6.49
CA GLN A 67 -20.28 2.71 -6.74
C GLN A 67 -19.77 2.92 -8.17
N LEU A 68 -20.65 2.77 -9.16
CA LEU A 68 -20.30 2.97 -10.56
C LEU A 68 -19.84 4.41 -10.83
N ASN A 69 -20.56 5.40 -10.33
CA ASN A 69 -20.24 6.81 -10.56
C ASN A 69 -18.98 7.26 -9.82
N ASN A 70 -18.73 6.72 -8.61
CA ASN A 70 -17.46 6.94 -7.90
C ASN A 70 -16.26 6.32 -8.63
N ALA A 71 -16.49 5.22 -9.37
CA ALA A 71 -15.48 4.59 -10.23
C ALA A 71 -15.32 5.26 -11.62
N GLY A 72 -15.93 6.43 -11.85
CA GLY A 72 -15.80 7.17 -13.11
C GLY A 72 -16.90 6.93 -14.14
N GLY A 73 -17.95 6.17 -13.81
CA GLY A 73 -19.13 5.98 -14.66
C GLY A 73 -18.92 5.00 -15.82
N ILE A 74 -19.57 5.26 -16.96
CA ILE A 74 -19.41 4.50 -18.21
C ILE A 74 -18.78 5.43 -19.24
N GLY A 75 -17.54 5.18 -19.67
CA GLY A 75 -16.84 6.05 -20.63
C GLY A 75 -16.67 7.50 -20.14
N GLY A 76 -16.62 7.72 -18.83
CA GLY A 76 -16.58 9.05 -18.20
C GLY A 76 -17.96 9.72 -18.01
N SER A 77 -19.04 9.09 -18.47
CA SER A 77 -20.42 9.56 -18.28
C SER A 77 -21.02 9.02 -16.98
N LYS A 78 -21.59 9.92 -16.17
CA LYS A 78 -22.35 9.52 -14.97
C LYS A 78 -23.67 8.87 -15.37
N VAL A 79 -24.03 7.81 -14.67
CA VAL A 79 -25.31 7.12 -14.80
C VAL A 79 -26.25 7.61 -13.71
N MET A 80 -27.33 8.27 -14.12
CA MET A 80 -28.32 8.86 -13.23
C MET A 80 -29.54 7.95 -13.09
N LEU A 81 -30.09 7.90 -11.87
CA LEU A 81 -31.35 7.25 -11.58
C LEU A 81 -32.51 8.23 -11.77
N THR A 82 -33.45 7.88 -12.63
CA THR A 82 -34.73 8.57 -12.70
C THR A 82 -35.76 7.79 -11.88
N LEU A 83 -36.30 8.44 -10.84
CA LEU A 83 -37.38 7.87 -10.02
C LEU A 83 -38.73 8.33 -10.55
N GLU A 84 -39.53 7.37 -10.99
CA GLU A 84 -40.90 7.62 -11.42
C GLU A 84 -41.85 7.13 -10.33
N LYS A 85 -42.43 8.08 -9.60
CA LYS A 85 -43.51 7.79 -8.62
C LYS A 85 -44.70 7.22 -9.39
N THR A 86 -45.42 6.25 -8.83
CA THR A 86 -46.67 5.72 -9.36
C THR A 86 -47.76 5.80 -8.29
N GLU A 87 -48.71 6.73 -8.42
CA GLU A 87 -49.94 6.76 -7.62
C GLU A 87 -51.02 5.92 -8.30
N GLN A 88 -51.80 5.17 -7.49
CA GLN A 88 -52.72 4.11 -7.90
C GLN A 88 -53.92 4.55 -8.79
N SER A 89 -54.12 5.84 -9.08
CA SER A 89 -55.36 6.33 -9.71
C SER A 89 -55.26 6.70 -11.20
N THR A 90 -54.09 6.65 -11.83
CA THR A 90 -53.90 7.06 -13.25
C THR A 90 -52.84 6.24 -13.99
N GLU A 91 -53.01 4.91 -14.01
CA GLU A 91 -52.09 3.98 -14.69
C GLU A 91 -51.94 4.27 -16.20
N GLN A 92 -53.00 4.70 -16.90
CA GLN A 92 -52.91 4.98 -18.35
C GLN A 92 -52.29 6.35 -18.69
N SER A 93 -52.59 7.41 -17.91
CA SER A 93 -52.09 8.76 -18.18
C SER A 93 -50.59 8.95 -17.85
N ARG A 94 -50.04 8.16 -16.92
CA ARG A 94 -48.61 8.19 -16.58
C ARG A 94 -47.73 7.46 -17.60
N VAL A 95 -48.27 6.49 -18.34
CA VAL A 95 -47.54 5.81 -19.43
C VAL A 95 -47.36 6.75 -20.64
N VAL A 96 -48.32 7.64 -20.87
CA VAL A 96 -48.15 8.77 -21.80
C VAL A 96 -47.07 9.73 -21.30
N ALA A 97 -46.91 9.92 -19.98
CA ALA A 97 -45.78 10.65 -19.41
C ALA A 97 -44.44 9.89 -19.50
N MET A 98 -44.45 8.54 -19.43
CA MET A 98 -43.28 7.66 -19.65
C MET A 98 -42.73 7.80 -21.08
N ILE A 99 -43.60 8.07 -22.06
CA ILE A 99 -43.23 8.31 -23.47
C ILE A 99 -42.96 9.80 -23.73
N GLY A 100 -43.64 10.71 -23.02
CA GLY A 100 -43.47 12.15 -23.12
C GLY A 100 -42.19 12.70 -22.44
N HIS A 101 -41.73 12.06 -21.35
CA HIS A 101 -40.47 12.38 -20.65
C HIS A 101 -39.35 11.35 -20.91
N GLY A 102 -39.59 10.37 -21.81
CA GLY A 102 -38.70 9.26 -22.14
C GLY A 102 -37.74 9.38 -23.34
N PRO A 103 -37.22 10.56 -23.77
CA PRO A 103 -36.16 10.59 -24.78
C PRO A 103 -34.76 10.29 -24.23
N ARG A 104 -34.58 10.07 -22.91
CA ARG A 104 -33.25 9.87 -22.27
C ARG A 104 -33.03 8.52 -21.57
N ALA A 105 -34.09 7.81 -21.15
CA ALA A 105 -33.95 6.54 -20.40
C ALA A 105 -33.62 5.33 -21.31
N MET A 106 -32.59 4.57 -20.94
CA MET A 106 -32.03 3.49 -21.76
C MET A 106 -32.60 2.10 -21.44
N SER A 107 -32.95 1.84 -20.18
CA SER A 107 -33.59 0.60 -19.70
C SER A 107 -34.27 0.84 -18.35
N SER A 108 -35.14 -0.09 -17.92
CA SER A 108 -35.78 -0.08 -16.59
C SER A 108 -35.44 -1.33 -15.79
N ALA A 109 -35.04 -1.15 -14.53
CA ALA A 109 -34.71 -2.23 -13.58
C ALA A 109 -35.93 -2.77 -12.78
N LYS A 110 -37.15 -2.39 -13.18
CA LYS A 110 -38.40 -2.99 -12.68
C LYS A 110 -39.47 -3.01 -13.79
N MET A 111 -40.28 -4.06 -13.81
CA MET A 111 -41.41 -4.19 -14.74
C MET A 111 -42.65 -3.42 -14.25
N PRO A 112 -43.37 -2.70 -15.13
CA PRO A 112 -44.61 -2.02 -14.77
C PRO A 112 -45.80 -3.00 -14.61
N PRO A 113 -46.95 -2.53 -14.07
CA PRO A 113 -48.16 -3.34 -13.98
C PRO A 113 -48.65 -3.89 -15.34
N PRO A 114 -49.38 -5.03 -15.38
CA PRO A 114 -49.79 -5.70 -16.63
C PRO A 114 -50.58 -4.82 -17.63
N GLY A 115 -51.44 -3.92 -17.14
CA GLY A 115 -52.19 -3.00 -18.01
C GLY A 115 -51.30 -1.96 -18.71
N THR A 116 -50.19 -1.59 -18.08
CA THR A 116 -49.19 -0.66 -18.61
C THR A 116 -48.31 -1.33 -19.66
N ILE A 117 -47.94 -2.59 -19.44
CA ILE A 117 -47.21 -3.41 -20.41
C ILE A 117 -47.90 -3.41 -21.79
N GLN A 118 -49.21 -3.64 -21.82
CA GLN A 118 -49.95 -3.71 -23.08
C GLN A 118 -49.97 -2.37 -23.81
N ALA A 119 -50.04 -1.25 -23.08
CA ALA A 119 -49.95 0.08 -23.67
C ALA A 119 -48.57 0.36 -24.28
N ILE A 120 -47.49 -0.12 -23.65
CA ILE A 120 -46.11 0.02 -24.15
C ILE A 120 -45.89 -0.80 -25.42
N ILE A 121 -46.40 -2.05 -25.45
CA ILE A 121 -46.33 -2.92 -26.63
C ILE A 121 -47.00 -2.27 -27.84
N ASN A 122 -48.17 -1.67 -27.64
CA ASN A 122 -48.92 -1.02 -28.71
C ASN A 122 -48.23 0.23 -29.28
N LEU A 123 -47.17 0.72 -28.63
CA LEU A 123 -46.41 1.91 -29.03
C LEU A 123 -45.04 1.56 -29.63
N ASP A 124 -44.67 0.26 -29.68
CA ASP A 124 -43.43 -0.21 -30.27
C ASP A 124 -43.45 -0.06 -31.79
N SER A 125 -42.40 0.59 -32.33
CA SER A 125 -42.24 0.83 -33.76
C SER A 125 -40.76 0.94 -34.12
N HIS A 126 -40.42 0.77 -35.41
CA HIS A 126 -39.03 0.81 -35.87
C HIS A 126 -38.31 2.15 -35.54
N GLU A 127 -39.06 3.26 -35.47
CA GLU A 127 -38.53 4.61 -35.15
C GLU A 127 -38.55 4.93 -33.65
N ARG A 128 -39.33 4.20 -32.84
CA ARG A 128 -39.43 4.36 -31.38
C ARG A 128 -39.46 2.98 -30.71
N PRO A 129 -38.32 2.27 -30.67
CA PRO A 129 -38.27 0.97 -30.03
C PRO A 129 -38.61 1.08 -28.53
N ALA A 130 -39.36 0.08 -28.05
CA ALA A 130 -39.72 -0.05 -26.66
C ALA A 130 -38.48 -0.09 -25.73
N ILE A 131 -38.69 0.25 -24.46
CA ILE A 131 -37.63 0.21 -23.45
C ILE A 131 -37.46 -1.26 -23.03
N PRO A 132 -36.24 -1.82 -22.96
CA PRO A 132 -36.04 -3.14 -22.39
C PRO A 132 -36.26 -3.11 -20.88
N PHE A 133 -37.17 -3.96 -20.38
CA PHE A 133 -37.56 -4.06 -18.97
C PHE A 133 -36.99 -5.30 -18.32
N LEU A 134 -36.47 -5.14 -17.10
CA LEU A 134 -35.98 -6.22 -16.27
C LEU A 134 -36.81 -6.33 -14.98
N SER A 135 -37.54 -7.43 -14.82
CA SER A 135 -38.29 -7.72 -13.60
C SER A 135 -37.36 -8.23 -12.50
N THR A 136 -37.44 -7.57 -11.34
CA THR A 136 -36.69 -7.86 -10.12
C THR A 136 -37.52 -8.58 -9.05
N SER A 137 -38.84 -8.70 -9.24
CA SER A 137 -39.75 -9.38 -8.33
C SER A 137 -40.20 -10.74 -8.87
N VAL A 138 -40.47 -11.67 -7.95
CA VAL A 138 -41.20 -12.91 -8.25
C VAL A 138 -42.61 -12.48 -8.64
N ALA A 139 -42.93 -12.53 -9.93
CA ALA A 139 -44.21 -12.06 -10.47
C ALA A 139 -44.88 -13.18 -11.30
N ALA A 140 -46.18 -13.01 -11.55
CA ALA A 140 -46.93 -13.89 -12.44
C ALA A 140 -46.33 -13.85 -13.86
N VAL A 141 -45.82 -15.00 -14.33
CA VAL A 141 -45.10 -15.14 -15.61
C VAL A 141 -45.87 -14.94 -16.93
N PRO A 142 -47.22 -14.96 -17.03
CA PRO A 142 -47.87 -14.89 -18.34
C PRO A 142 -47.49 -13.67 -19.20
N SER A 143 -47.02 -12.54 -18.64
CA SER A 143 -46.70 -11.34 -19.43
C SER A 143 -45.33 -11.36 -20.12
N VAL A 144 -44.35 -12.13 -19.62
CA VAL A 144 -42.95 -12.07 -20.11
C VAL A 144 -42.74 -12.94 -21.35
N ARG A 145 -43.46 -14.07 -21.47
CA ARG A 145 -43.24 -15.05 -22.54
C ARG A 145 -43.69 -14.59 -23.92
N ASP A 146 -44.52 -13.55 -24.00
CA ASP A 146 -45.15 -13.09 -25.23
C ASP A 146 -44.50 -11.79 -25.78
N ASN A 147 -43.40 -11.29 -25.20
CA ASN A 147 -42.78 -10.02 -25.58
C ASN A 147 -41.23 -10.04 -25.49
N GLU A 148 -40.55 -9.71 -26.59
CA GLU A 148 -39.08 -9.67 -26.69
C GLU A 148 -38.38 -8.55 -25.90
N TRP A 149 -39.13 -7.57 -25.39
CA TRP A 149 -38.61 -6.46 -24.60
C TRP A 149 -38.70 -6.68 -23.08
N GLN A 150 -39.20 -7.84 -22.64
CA GLN A 150 -39.39 -8.16 -21.23
C GLN A 150 -38.48 -9.29 -20.79
N PHE A 151 -37.83 -9.05 -19.67
CA PHE A 151 -36.90 -9.99 -19.08
C PHE A 151 -37.21 -10.16 -17.60
N ALA A 152 -37.08 -11.36 -17.08
CA ALA A 152 -37.32 -11.66 -15.67
C ALA A 152 -36.09 -12.31 -15.04
N MET A 153 -35.59 -11.76 -13.93
CA MET A 153 -34.46 -12.35 -13.22
C MET A 153 -34.84 -13.47 -12.25
N PRO A 154 -35.86 -13.31 -11.36
CA PRO A 154 -36.25 -14.40 -10.49
C PRO A 154 -37.15 -15.40 -11.22
N PHE A 155 -37.35 -16.56 -10.58
CA PHE A 155 -38.32 -17.57 -11.01
C PHE A 155 -39.77 -17.06 -10.88
N SER A 156 -40.72 -17.77 -11.50
CA SER A 156 -42.14 -17.43 -11.46
C SER A 156 -42.84 -17.85 -10.17
N GLU A 157 -43.92 -17.16 -9.80
CA GLU A 157 -44.78 -17.55 -8.67
C GLU A 157 -45.34 -18.98 -8.81
N GLN A 158 -45.64 -19.40 -10.05
CA GLN A 158 -46.14 -20.76 -10.31
C GLN A 158 -45.04 -21.80 -10.14
N ASP A 159 -43.82 -21.51 -10.60
CA ASP A 159 -42.66 -22.39 -10.43
C ASP A 159 -42.27 -22.48 -8.95
N GLU A 160 -42.40 -21.38 -8.22
CA GLU A 160 -42.22 -21.34 -6.76
C GLU A 160 -43.22 -22.25 -6.04
N ALA A 161 -44.51 -22.14 -6.38
CA ALA A 161 -45.57 -22.96 -5.79
C ALA A 161 -45.38 -24.47 -6.10
N ARG A 162 -45.06 -24.83 -7.36
CA ARG A 162 -44.76 -26.20 -7.77
C ARG A 162 -43.52 -26.76 -7.07
N PHE A 163 -42.49 -25.91 -6.88
CA PHE A 163 -41.28 -26.27 -6.17
C PHE A 163 -41.55 -26.55 -4.69
N LEU A 164 -42.31 -25.68 -4.01
CA LEU A 164 -42.69 -25.85 -2.61
C LEU A 164 -43.56 -27.10 -2.38
N ALA A 165 -44.49 -27.41 -3.28
CA ALA A 165 -45.28 -28.64 -3.20
C ALA A 165 -44.38 -29.89 -3.25
N ASN A 166 -43.44 -29.92 -4.20
CA ASN A 166 -42.48 -31.01 -4.32
C ASN A 166 -41.54 -31.11 -3.11
N TYR A 167 -41.06 -29.97 -2.58
CA TYR A 167 -40.20 -29.93 -1.41
C TYR A 167 -40.93 -30.42 -0.15
N THR A 168 -42.19 -30.02 0.03
CA THR A 168 -43.04 -30.40 1.17
C THR A 168 -43.25 -31.92 1.24
N LEU A 169 -43.47 -32.57 0.11
CA LEU A 169 -43.59 -34.03 0.05
C LEU A 169 -42.24 -34.74 0.14
N ASN A 170 -41.32 -34.41 -0.76
CA ASN A 170 -40.14 -35.24 -1.01
C ASN A 170 -38.95 -34.97 -0.09
N VAL A 171 -38.93 -33.80 0.58
CA VAL A 171 -37.88 -33.40 1.50
C VAL A 171 -38.41 -33.32 2.93
N LEU A 172 -39.53 -32.62 3.15
CA LEU A 172 -40.12 -32.51 4.50
C LEU A 172 -40.95 -33.74 4.92
N GLY A 173 -41.27 -34.64 3.97
CA GLY A 173 -42.03 -35.87 4.25
C GLY A 173 -43.49 -35.64 4.65
N ARG A 174 -44.07 -34.48 4.33
CA ARG A 174 -45.43 -34.08 4.75
C ARG A 174 -46.45 -34.47 3.69
N LYS A 175 -47.38 -35.35 4.05
CA LYS A 175 -48.41 -35.89 3.13
C LYS A 175 -49.77 -35.19 3.22
N LEU A 176 -50.02 -34.44 4.29
CA LEU A 176 -51.25 -33.70 4.55
C LEU A 176 -50.94 -32.21 4.45
N VAL A 177 -51.59 -31.53 3.52
CA VAL A 177 -51.39 -30.09 3.29
C VAL A 177 -52.73 -29.36 3.22
N SER A 178 -52.78 -28.15 3.78
CA SER A 178 -53.88 -27.20 3.60
C SER A 178 -53.35 -25.93 2.94
N ILE A 179 -54.15 -25.33 2.07
CA ILE A 179 -53.79 -24.09 1.37
C ILE A 179 -54.60 -22.94 1.96
N VAL A 180 -53.91 -21.87 2.34
CA VAL A 180 -54.53 -20.56 2.58
C VAL A 180 -54.08 -19.63 1.47
N HIS A 181 -55.03 -19.07 0.74
CA HIS A 181 -54.76 -18.10 -0.33
C HIS A 181 -55.59 -16.84 -0.14
N ASP A 182 -55.16 -15.74 -0.74
CA ASP A 182 -56.02 -14.55 -0.83
C ASP A 182 -56.83 -14.56 -2.14
N ASN A 183 -57.78 -13.64 -2.26
CA ASN A 183 -58.60 -13.46 -3.46
C ASN A 183 -57.88 -12.65 -4.56
N SER A 184 -56.57 -12.41 -4.44
CA SER A 184 -55.80 -11.76 -5.51
C SER A 184 -55.55 -12.74 -6.67
N PRO A 185 -55.38 -12.24 -7.92
CA PRO A 185 -55.03 -13.11 -9.06
C PRO A 185 -53.76 -13.94 -8.83
N SER A 186 -52.75 -13.35 -8.17
CA SER A 186 -51.50 -14.02 -7.81
C SER A 186 -51.72 -15.14 -6.78
N GLY A 187 -52.43 -14.85 -5.69
CA GLY A 187 -52.75 -15.84 -4.64
C GLY A 187 -53.52 -17.05 -5.18
N ILE A 188 -54.50 -16.81 -6.06
CA ILE A 188 -55.27 -17.87 -6.72
C ILE A 188 -54.39 -18.70 -7.66
N ALA A 189 -53.53 -18.06 -8.47
CA ALA A 189 -52.64 -18.75 -9.40
C ALA A 189 -51.63 -19.66 -8.66
N MET A 190 -51.05 -19.18 -7.56
CA MET A 190 -50.15 -19.97 -6.72
C MET A 190 -50.87 -21.15 -6.07
N ALA A 191 -52.07 -20.92 -5.52
CA ALA A 191 -52.87 -21.98 -4.91
C ALA A 191 -53.19 -23.10 -5.92
N ASN A 192 -53.59 -22.73 -7.13
CA ASN A 192 -53.89 -23.69 -8.20
C ASN A 192 -52.64 -24.47 -8.64
N ALA A 193 -51.49 -23.79 -8.80
CA ALA A 193 -50.24 -24.44 -9.20
C ALA A 193 -49.72 -25.43 -8.13
N PHE A 194 -49.85 -25.07 -6.85
CA PHE A 194 -49.51 -25.93 -5.72
C PHE A 194 -50.45 -27.15 -5.65
N GLU A 195 -51.75 -26.93 -5.81
CA GLU A 195 -52.77 -27.97 -5.78
C GLU A 195 -52.62 -28.98 -6.93
N ASP A 196 -52.43 -28.52 -8.17
CA ASP A 196 -52.16 -29.38 -9.33
C ASP A 196 -50.94 -30.29 -9.07
N THR A 197 -49.87 -29.72 -8.51
CA THR A 197 -48.68 -30.49 -8.13
C THR A 197 -48.98 -31.52 -7.04
N CYS A 198 -49.76 -31.15 -6.03
CA CYS A 198 -50.18 -32.07 -4.97
C CYS A 198 -50.95 -33.27 -5.53
N GLN A 199 -51.90 -33.02 -6.44
CA GLN A 199 -52.71 -34.06 -7.07
C GLN A 199 -51.84 -35.02 -7.91
N ARG A 200 -50.90 -34.48 -8.70
CA ARG A 200 -49.98 -35.28 -9.54
C ARG A 200 -49.10 -36.23 -8.74
N PHE A 201 -48.63 -35.82 -7.56
CA PHE A 201 -47.67 -36.58 -6.75
C PHE A 201 -48.28 -37.24 -5.50
N GLY A 202 -49.62 -37.28 -5.39
CA GLY A 202 -50.32 -38.01 -4.34
C GLY A 202 -50.24 -37.38 -2.94
N ILE A 203 -50.08 -36.05 -2.86
CA ILE A 203 -50.22 -35.29 -1.61
C ILE A 203 -51.72 -35.09 -1.35
N ARG A 204 -52.20 -35.48 -0.16
CA ARG A 204 -53.60 -35.30 0.20
C ARG A 204 -53.83 -33.85 0.63
N MET A 205 -54.50 -33.09 -0.22
CA MET A 205 -55.06 -31.80 0.12
C MET A 205 -56.24 -31.96 1.08
N VAL A 206 -56.15 -31.34 2.26
CA VAL A 206 -57.15 -31.48 3.33
C VAL A 206 -58.15 -30.33 3.28
N TYR A 207 -57.65 -29.09 3.32
CA TYR A 207 -58.48 -27.89 3.29
C TYR A 207 -57.92 -26.83 2.35
N ARG A 208 -58.82 -26.03 1.78
CA ARG A 208 -58.51 -24.82 1.01
C ARG A 208 -59.35 -23.67 1.56
N TRP A 209 -58.69 -22.62 1.99
CA TRP A 209 -59.34 -21.44 2.56
C TRP A 209 -58.91 -20.16 1.86
N SER A 210 -59.86 -19.25 1.67
CA SER A 210 -59.64 -17.95 1.05
C SER A 210 -59.69 -16.84 2.10
N LEU A 211 -58.74 -15.91 2.03
CA LEU A 211 -58.72 -14.63 2.73
C LEU A 211 -59.13 -13.52 1.77
N ASP A 212 -59.90 -12.56 2.25
CA ASP A 212 -60.31 -11.39 1.46
C ASP A 212 -59.24 -10.30 1.57
N SER A 213 -58.64 -9.83 0.48
CA SER A 213 -57.60 -8.80 0.51
C SER A 213 -58.14 -7.37 0.69
N GLY A 214 -59.46 -7.17 0.61
CA GLY A 214 -60.14 -5.87 0.65
C GLY A 214 -60.77 -5.55 2.02
N THR A 215 -61.98 -4.98 1.99
CA THR A 215 -62.71 -4.56 3.20
C THR A 215 -63.14 -5.73 4.08
N GLY A 216 -63.27 -6.94 3.53
CA GLY A 216 -63.62 -8.18 4.23
C GLY A 216 -62.45 -8.89 4.91
N PHE A 217 -61.24 -8.30 4.92
CA PHE A 217 -60.02 -8.94 5.41
C PHE A 217 -60.13 -9.44 6.85
N GLU A 218 -60.47 -8.59 7.81
CA GLU A 218 -60.47 -8.95 9.23
C GLU A 218 -61.49 -10.05 9.57
N PRO A 219 -62.76 -9.98 9.09
CA PRO A 219 -63.70 -11.10 9.24
C PRO A 219 -63.20 -12.41 8.63
N SER A 220 -62.59 -12.36 7.44
CA SER A 220 -62.05 -13.55 6.77
C SER A 220 -60.87 -14.15 7.56
N LEU A 221 -59.99 -13.31 8.09
CA LEU A 221 -58.86 -13.71 8.92
C LEU A 221 -59.33 -14.39 10.21
N GLN A 222 -60.31 -13.82 10.90
CA GLN A 222 -60.89 -14.42 12.10
C GLN A 222 -61.55 -15.77 11.81
N LYS A 223 -62.25 -15.89 10.68
CA LYS A 223 -62.85 -17.16 10.24
C LYS A 223 -61.79 -18.23 9.96
N VAL A 224 -60.78 -17.92 9.15
CA VAL A 224 -59.74 -18.89 8.77
C VAL A 224 -58.92 -19.33 9.98
N THR A 225 -58.56 -18.40 10.88
CA THR A 225 -57.83 -18.75 12.11
C THR A 225 -58.67 -19.57 13.08
N GLY A 226 -59.98 -19.33 13.17
CA GLY A 226 -60.92 -20.18 13.90
C GLY A 226 -60.98 -21.60 13.35
N LEU A 227 -61.09 -21.73 12.02
CA LEU A 227 -61.10 -23.03 11.33
C LEU A 227 -59.78 -23.78 11.52
N LEU A 228 -58.63 -23.10 11.41
CA LEU A 228 -57.31 -23.68 11.68
C LEU A 228 -57.18 -24.23 13.11
N ARG A 229 -57.81 -23.56 14.09
CA ARG A 229 -57.81 -24.00 15.48
C ARG A 229 -58.71 -25.22 15.71
N GLU A 230 -59.84 -25.28 15.02
CA GLU A 230 -60.79 -26.39 15.10
C GLU A 230 -60.28 -27.65 14.39
N LYS A 231 -59.77 -27.49 13.16
CA LYS A 231 -59.34 -28.57 12.28
C LYS A 231 -57.90 -28.98 12.54
N LYS A 232 -57.69 -29.82 13.57
CA LYS A 232 -56.36 -30.32 13.97
C LYS A 232 -55.66 -31.18 12.89
N ASP A 233 -56.41 -31.69 11.91
CA ASP A 233 -55.93 -32.48 10.78
C ASP A 233 -55.45 -31.63 9.59
N ALA A 234 -55.39 -30.29 9.73
CA ALA A 234 -54.96 -29.37 8.68
C ALA A 234 -53.52 -29.61 8.15
N GLY A 235 -52.69 -30.41 8.84
CA GLY A 235 -51.36 -30.77 8.36
C GLY A 235 -50.42 -29.57 8.23
N THR A 236 -49.60 -29.56 7.18
CA THR A 236 -48.74 -28.42 6.82
C THR A 236 -49.56 -27.35 6.08
N ILE A 237 -49.38 -26.08 6.41
CA ILE A 237 -50.13 -24.97 5.81
C ILE A 237 -49.26 -24.29 4.74
N PHE A 238 -49.72 -24.29 3.49
CA PHE A 238 -49.12 -23.48 2.43
C PHE A 238 -49.76 -22.08 2.39
N LEU A 239 -48.91 -21.06 2.42
CA LEU A 239 -49.29 -19.65 2.43
C LEU A 239 -49.18 -19.06 1.02
N ALA A 240 -50.27 -19.13 0.25
CA ALA A 240 -50.42 -18.52 -1.08
C ALA A 240 -51.05 -17.12 -0.97
N THR A 241 -50.50 -16.26 -0.11
CA THR A 241 -51.07 -14.94 0.17
C THR A 241 -50.00 -13.85 0.08
N GLY A 242 -50.39 -12.60 -0.16
CA GLY A 242 -49.49 -11.45 -0.14
C GLY A 242 -48.86 -11.17 1.22
N LEU A 243 -47.92 -10.21 1.26
CA LEU A 243 -47.13 -9.83 2.44
C LEU A 243 -48.01 -9.51 3.67
N ARG A 244 -49.00 -8.62 3.48
CA ARG A 244 -49.91 -8.20 4.56
C ARG A 244 -50.73 -9.37 5.08
N SER A 245 -51.38 -10.11 4.18
CA SER A 245 -52.22 -11.27 4.54
C SER A 245 -51.42 -12.33 5.29
N SER A 246 -50.21 -12.63 4.82
CA SER A 246 -49.30 -13.58 5.48
C SER A 246 -48.90 -13.14 6.88
N ALA A 247 -48.45 -11.89 7.06
CA ALA A 247 -48.00 -11.38 8.35
C ALA A 247 -49.10 -11.44 9.42
N HIS A 248 -50.31 -11.00 9.07
CA HIS A 248 -51.47 -11.05 9.96
C HIS A 248 -51.91 -12.48 10.27
N LEU A 249 -51.94 -13.37 9.26
CA LEU A 249 -52.29 -14.78 9.45
C LEU A 249 -51.29 -15.51 10.35
N ILE A 250 -49.99 -15.37 10.09
CA ILE A 250 -48.93 -16.00 10.89
C ILE A 250 -49.02 -15.52 12.33
N LYS A 251 -49.07 -14.20 12.54
CA LYS A 251 -49.18 -13.63 13.89
C LYS A 251 -50.39 -14.18 14.64
N ARG A 252 -51.58 -14.07 14.04
CA ARG A 252 -52.83 -14.49 14.67
C ARG A 252 -52.87 -15.99 14.93
N ALA A 253 -52.32 -16.80 14.03
CA ALA A 253 -52.23 -18.24 14.19
C ALA A 253 -51.31 -18.63 15.36
N ARG A 254 -50.14 -17.99 15.46
CA ARG A 254 -49.18 -18.21 16.56
C ARG A 254 -49.72 -17.73 17.91
N ASP A 255 -50.40 -16.59 17.95
CA ASP A 255 -51.12 -16.11 19.15
C ASP A 255 -52.21 -17.09 19.59
N ALA A 256 -52.92 -17.70 18.63
CA ALA A 256 -53.90 -18.75 18.87
C ALA A 256 -53.28 -20.13 19.18
N ARG A 257 -51.95 -20.22 19.34
CA ARG A 257 -51.18 -21.44 19.61
C ARG A 257 -51.32 -22.53 18.53
N ILE A 258 -51.57 -22.14 17.28
CA ILE A 258 -51.56 -23.06 16.14
C ILE A 258 -50.09 -23.37 15.80
N ARG A 259 -49.68 -24.62 16.03
CA ARG A 259 -48.30 -25.12 15.87
C ARG A 259 -48.06 -25.84 14.54
N ASN A 260 -49.05 -25.88 13.65
CA ASN A 260 -48.92 -26.48 12.33
C ASN A 260 -47.70 -25.87 11.60
N PRO A 261 -46.83 -26.71 10.98
CA PRO A 261 -45.75 -26.22 10.13
C PRO A 261 -46.33 -25.39 8.99
N MET A 262 -45.67 -24.28 8.67
CA MET A 262 -46.09 -23.38 7.60
C MET A 262 -44.97 -23.30 6.56
N VAL A 263 -45.37 -23.41 5.30
CA VAL A 263 -44.50 -23.23 4.13
C VAL A 263 -44.99 -22.00 3.36
N GLY A 264 -44.08 -21.10 3.02
CA GLY A 264 -44.41 -19.83 2.37
C GLY A 264 -43.43 -19.44 1.28
N THR A 265 -43.73 -18.33 0.62
CA THR A 265 -42.97 -17.83 -0.53
C THR A 265 -41.82 -16.92 -0.12
N ALA A 266 -40.99 -16.53 -1.10
CA ALA A 266 -39.87 -15.59 -0.95
C ALA A 266 -40.27 -14.24 -0.38
N ASN A 267 -41.54 -13.84 -0.51
CA ASN A 267 -42.07 -12.61 0.07
C ASN A 267 -41.91 -12.58 1.60
N LEU A 268 -41.95 -13.73 2.26
CA LEU A 268 -41.77 -13.80 3.71
C LEU A 268 -40.33 -13.50 4.16
N LEU A 269 -39.34 -13.49 3.25
CA LEU A 269 -37.94 -13.14 3.54
C LEU A 269 -37.63 -11.64 3.36
N THR A 270 -38.63 -10.83 3.03
CA THR A 270 -38.41 -9.41 2.71
C THR A 270 -38.39 -8.54 3.95
N HIS A 271 -37.66 -7.43 3.90
CA HIS A 271 -37.71 -6.40 4.95
C HIS A 271 -39.14 -5.86 5.14
N ALA A 272 -39.91 -5.78 4.05
CA ALA A 272 -41.31 -5.38 4.05
C ALA A 272 -42.16 -6.30 4.93
N PHE A 273 -42.00 -7.62 4.82
CA PHE A 273 -42.71 -8.58 5.67
C PHE A 273 -42.40 -8.38 7.15
N HIS A 274 -41.12 -8.29 7.51
CA HIS A 274 -40.70 -8.05 8.89
C HIS A 274 -41.23 -6.71 9.44
N SER A 275 -41.22 -5.67 8.61
CA SER A 275 -41.74 -4.34 8.97
C SER A 275 -43.26 -4.35 9.20
N ILE A 276 -44.03 -5.06 8.35
CA ILE A 276 -45.47 -5.22 8.53
C ILE A 276 -45.74 -5.99 9.82
N LEU A 277 -45.07 -7.13 10.02
CA LEU A 277 -45.25 -7.99 11.18
C LEU A 277 -45.00 -7.23 12.50
N ALA A 278 -43.96 -6.40 12.55
CA ALA A 278 -43.62 -5.58 13.71
C ALA A 278 -44.63 -4.46 13.99
N ARG A 279 -45.34 -3.95 12.96
CA ARG A 279 -46.35 -2.88 13.10
C ARG A 279 -47.73 -3.37 13.56
N ILE A 280 -48.01 -4.66 13.48
CA ILE A 280 -49.30 -5.19 13.94
C ILE A 280 -49.37 -5.05 15.47
N PRO A 281 -50.41 -4.42 16.06
CA PRO A 281 -50.51 -4.24 17.51
C PRO A 281 -50.44 -5.57 18.29
N GLU A 282 -49.75 -5.59 19.43
CA GLU A 282 -49.73 -6.74 20.35
C GLU A 282 -51.09 -6.87 21.07
N GLN A 283 -51.57 -8.10 21.29
CA GLN A 283 -52.70 -8.30 22.22
C GLN A 283 -52.22 -8.03 23.65
N PRO A 284 -53.03 -7.36 24.50
CA PRO A 284 -52.61 -6.79 25.79
C PRO A 284 -52.11 -7.80 26.85
N GLN A 285 -52.09 -9.10 26.57
CA GLN A 285 -51.66 -10.14 27.52
C GLN A 285 -50.21 -10.58 27.39
N SER A 286 -49.42 -10.02 26.47
CA SER A 286 -48.08 -10.53 26.22
C SER A 286 -47.09 -9.39 26.00
N GLY A 287 -46.33 -9.02 27.03
CA GLY A 287 -45.34 -7.94 26.98
C GLY A 287 -44.15 -8.20 26.05
N LYS A 288 -43.59 -7.13 25.45
CA LYS A 288 -42.35 -7.06 24.65
C LYS A 288 -41.95 -8.38 23.97
N TYR A 289 -42.66 -8.77 22.90
CA TYR A 289 -42.23 -9.90 22.08
C TYR A 289 -41.43 -9.43 20.86
N THR A 290 -40.32 -10.10 20.59
CA THR A 290 -39.54 -9.96 19.35
C THR A 290 -40.27 -10.68 18.21
N THR A 291 -40.12 -10.18 16.97
CA THR A 291 -40.67 -10.80 15.73
C THR A 291 -40.28 -12.27 15.59
N ALA A 292 -39.14 -12.68 16.17
CA ALA A 292 -38.63 -14.04 16.24
C ALA A 292 -39.68 -15.10 16.62
N LYS A 293 -40.56 -14.81 17.60
CA LYS A 293 -41.59 -15.78 18.05
C LYS A 293 -42.58 -16.17 16.95
N TYR A 294 -42.84 -15.27 16.00
CA TYR A 294 -43.83 -15.48 14.95
C TYR A 294 -43.23 -16.18 13.73
N THR A 295 -41.98 -15.88 13.42
CA THR A 295 -41.27 -16.40 12.25
C THR A 295 -40.60 -17.75 12.50
N ASP A 296 -40.33 -18.09 13.76
CA ASP A 296 -39.66 -19.34 14.12
C ASP A 296 -40.30 -20.59 13.47
N GLY A 297 -39.45 -21.42 12.86
CA GLY A 297 -39.85 -22.67 12.21
C GLY A 297 -40.57 -22.51 10.86
N LEU A 298 -40.73 -21.30 10.33
CA LEU A 298 -41.24 -21.10 8.96
C LEU A 298 -40.23 -21.64 7.94
N THR A 299 -40.73 -22.39 6.94
CA THR A 299 -39.93 -22.82 5.79
C THR A 299 -40.34 -21.99 4.59
N VAL A 300 -39.37 -21.37 3.93
CA VAL A 300 -39.63 -20.38 2.89
C VAL A 300 -38.70 -20.58 1.70
N THR A 301 -39.19 -20.31 0.50
CA THR A 301 -38.33 -20.19 -0.68
C THR A 301 -37.47 -18.94 -0.58
N ALA A 302 -36.26 -19.02 -1.13
CA ALA A 302 -35.30 -17.95 -1.11
C ALA A 302 -34.65 -17.81 -2.50
N PRO A 303 -34.78 -16.63 -3.15
CA PRO A 303 -34.01 -16.31 -4.36
C PRO A 303 -32.51 -16.16 -4.06
N LEU A 304 -32.19 -15.69 -2.85
CA LEU A 304 -30.83 -15.56 -2.35
C LEU A 304 -30.82 -15.77 -0.84
N LEU A 305 -29.93 -16.64 -0.37
CA LEU A 305 -29.56 -16.74 1.04
C LEU A 305 -28.12 -16.30 1.23
N PHE A 306 -27.89 -15.35 2.15
CA PHE A 306 -26.56 -14.81 2.42
C PHE A 306 -25.60 -15.81 3.09
N ASP A 307 -26.08 -16.94 3.59
CA ASP A 307 -25.20 -18.02 4.05
C ASP A 307 -24.62 -18.87 2.90
N THR A 308 -25.21 -18.76 1.70
CA THR A 308 -24.74 -19.38 0.45
C THR A 308 -24.17 -18.34 -0.53
N ALA A 309 -24.02 -17.09 -0.09
CA ALA A 309 -23.59 -15.99 -0.92
C ALA A 309 -22.10 -16.14 -1.34
N SER A 310 -21.83 -15.76 -2.59
CA SER A 310 -20.48 -15.60 -3.13
C SER A 310 -19.79 -14.38 -2.52
N GLU A 311 -18.49 -14.22 -2.79
CA GLU A 311 -17.73 -13.05 -2.33
C GLU A 311 -18.41 -11.73 -2.72
N LEU A 312 -18.86 -11.61 -3.98
CA LEU A 312 -19.53 -10.40 -4.48
C LEU A 312 -20.80 -10.07 -3.66
N ALA A 313 -21.56 -11.09 -3.30
CA ALA A 313 -22.79 -10.95 -2.53
C ALA A 313 -22.52 -10.60 -1.06
N GLN A 314 -21.46 -11.16 -0.45
CA GLN A 314 -21.00 -10.79 0.88
C GLN A 314 -20.52 -9.33 0.93
N ASN A 315 -19.75 -8.92 -0.07
CA ASN A 315 -19.27 -7.53 -0.18
C ASN A 315 -20.44 -6.54 -0.35
N PHE A 316 -21.41 -6.88 -1.20
CA PHE A 316 -22.66 -6.13 -1.30
C PHE A 316 -23.37 -6.03 0.05
N GLN A 317 -23.48 -7.14 0.79
CA GLN A 317 -24.13 -7.17 2.10
C GLN A 317 -23.43 -6.22 3.10
N GLY A 318 -22.10 -6.27 3.17
CA GLY A 318 -21.29 -5.41 4.04
C GLY A 318 -21.47 -3.93 3.71
N ARG A 319 -21.31 -3.54 2.44
CA ARG A 319 -21.48 -2.14 1.99
C ARG A 319 -22.89 -1.63 2.19
N TYR A 320 -23.90 -2.46 1.94
CA TYR A 320 -25.29 -2.09 2.16
C TYR A 320 -25.55 -1.82 3.65
N ARG A 321 -25.01 -2.66 4.54
CA ARG A 321 -25.12 -2.48 5.99
C ARG A 321 -24.38 -1.23 6.46
N GLU A 322 -23.17 -0.99 5.96
CA GLU A 322 -22.40 0.23 6.27
C GLU A 322 -23.16 1.50 5.85
N ARG A 323 -23.79 1.48 4.66
CA ARG A 323 -24.52 2.63 4.14
C ARG A 323 -25.87 2.87 4.81
N TYR A 324 -26.63 1.81 5.10
CA TYR A 324 -28.03 1.91 5.52
C TYR A 324 -28.31 1.44 6.95
N GLY A 325 -27.32 0.93 7.67
CA GLY A 325 -27.42 0.44 9.05
C GLY A 325 -28.21 -0.86 9.23
N VAL A 326 -28.62 -1.52 8.14
CA VAL A 326 -29.44 -2.75 8.16
C VAL A 326 -28.94 -3.76 7.12
N SER A 327 -29.13 -5.05 7.36
CA SER A 327 -28.84 -6.08 6.36
C SER A 327 -29.79 -5.96 5.16
N PRO A 328 -29.30 -6.11 3.91
CA PRO A 328 -30.17 -6.18 2.75
C PRO A 328 -31.01 -7.46 2.75
N ASP A 329 -32.18 -7.41 2.12
CA ASP A 329 -32.94 -8.58 1.72
C ASP A 329 -32.60 -9.00 0.27
N TRP A 330 -33.22 -10.08 -0.20
CA TRP A 330 -33.01 -10.54 -1.57
C TRP A 330 -33.51 -9.53 -2.62
N VAL A 331 -34.51 -8.70 -2.30
CA VAL A 331 -35.04 -7.68 -3.22
C VAL A 331 -34.01 -6.58 -3.46
N ALA A 332 -33.32 -6.13 -2.42
CA ALA A 332 -32.19 -5.22 -2.56
C ALA A 332 -31.08 -5.81 -3.44
N ALA A 333 -30.73 -7.09 -3.23
CA ALA A 333 -29.71 -7.77 -4.02
C ALA A 333 -30.11 -7.88 -5.52
N TYR A 334 -31.38 -8.18 -5.80
CA TYR A 334 -31.89 -8.21 -7.17
C TYR A 334 -31.98 -6.81 -7.80
N GLY A 335 -32.26 -5.75 -7.03
CA GLY A 335 -32.15 -4.37 -7.54
C GLY A 335 -30.73 -3.98 -7.94
N TYR A 336 -29.76 -4.36 -7.11
CA TYR A 336 -28.34 -4.19 -7.40
C TYR A 336 -27.92 -4.98 -8.65
N GLU A 337 -28.31 -6.26 -8.73
CA GLU A 337 -28.06 -7.11 -9.90
C GLU A 337 -28.70 -6.58 -11.18
N ALA A 338 -29.95 -6.12 -11.13
CA ALA A 338 -30.64 -5.61 -12.32
C ALA A 338 -29.88 -4.43 -12.91
N THR A 339 -29.44 -3.52 -12.04
CA THR A 339 -28.66 -2.35 -12.44
C THR A 339 -27.31 -2.76 -13.00
N HIS A 340 -26.65 -3.76 -12.40
CA HIS A 340 -25.45 -4.37 -12.95
C HIS A 340 -25.68 -4.90 -14.36
N GLN A 341 -26.75 -5.67 -14.60
CA GLN A 341 -27.02 -6.27 -15.91
C GLN A 341 -27.30 -5.21 -16.98
N VAL A 342 -28.03 -4.14 -16.63
CA VAL A 342 -28.25 -2.99 -17.50
C VAL A 342 -26.92 -2.29 -17.83
N VAL A 343 -26.09 -2.02 -16.83
CA VAL A 343 -24.80 -1.34 -17.00
C VAL A 343 -23.81 -2.18 -17.80
N ARG A 344 -23.80 -3.51 -17.60
CA ARG A 344 -22.99 -4.45 -18.39
C ARG A 344 -23.38 -4.39 -19.86
N ALA A 345 -24.67 -4.51 -20.16
CA ALA A 345 -25.17 -4.42 -21.53
C ALA A 345 -24.87 -3.03 -22.14
N LEU A 346 -25.03 -1.96 -21.38
CA LEU A 346 -24.68 -0.60 -21.81
C LEU A 346 -23.20 -0.47 -22.18
N ARG A 347 -22.27 -1.04 -21.40
CA ARG A 347 -20.84 -1.03 -21.71
C ARG A 347 -20.54 -1.74 -23.03
N ASN A 348 -21.16 -2.89 -23.27
CA ASN A 348 -21.02 -3.65 -24.52
C ASN A 348 -21.57 -2.88 -25.74
N VAL A 349 -22.66 -2.13 -25.54
CA VAL A 349 -23.38 -1.46 -26.63
C VAL A 349 -22.81 -0.09 -26.97
N ILE A 350 -22.40 0.70 -25.98
CA ILE A 350 -21.94 2.08 -26.19
C ILE A 350 -20.50 2.11 -26.74
N GLY A 351 -19.57 1.30 -26.21
CA GLY A 351 -18.15 1.37 -26.61
C GLY A 351 -17.58 2.80 -26.58
N ASP A 352 -16.65 3.14 -27.48
CA ASP A 352 -16.08 4.51 -27.64
C ASP A 352 -16.95 5.43 -28.53
N GLY A 353 -18.15 5.02 -28.94
CA GLY A 353 -18.97 5.70 -29.95
C GLY A 353 -20.24 6.36 -29.42
N ASN A 354 -20.64 7.48 -30.02
CA ASN A 354 -21.93 8.13 -29.73
C ASN A 354 -23.06 7.46 -30.54
N ARG A 355 -23.90 6.64 -29.89
CA ARG A 355 -25.04 5.94 -30.52
C ARG A 355 -26.38 6.57 -30.14
N GLY A 356 -27.35 6.54 -31.05
CA GLY A 356 -28.71 6.99 -30.77
C GLY A 356 -29.41 6.11 -29.74
N ILE A 357 -30.35 6.67 -28.97
CA ILE A 357 -31.04 5.94 -27.89
C ILE A 357 -31.79 4.70 -28.37
N ALA A 358 -32.31 4.71 -29.61
CA ALA A 358 -32.98 3.59 -30.24
C ALA A 358 -32.03 2.40 -30.50
N ASP A 359 -30.79 2.69 -30.90
CA ASP A 359 -29.75 1.67 -31.11
C ASP A 359 -29.24 1.11 -29.78
N ILE A 360 -29.16 1.96 -28.76
CA ILE A 360 -28.80 1.54 -27.40
C ILE A 360 -29.84 0.55 -26.86
N ARG A 361 -31.14 0.88 -26.96
CA ARG A 361 -32.24 0.00 -26.49
C ARG A 361 -32.22 -1.36 -27.18
N ARG A 362 -32.12 -1.39 -28.52
CA ARG A 362 -32.00 -2.64 -29.30
C ARG A 362 -30.76 -3.42 -28.92
N GLY A 363 -29.62 -2.74 -28.78
CA GLY A 363 -28.36 -3.37 -28.38
C GLY A 363 -28.45 -4.07 -27.02
N ILE A 364 -29.11 -3.45 -26.02
CA ILE A 364 -29.31 -4.06 -24.69
C ILE A 364 -30.18 -5.32 -24.80
N ARG A 365 -31.31 -5.22 -25.52
CA ARG A 365 -32.22 -6.35 -25.74
C ARG A 365 -31.49 -7.51 -26.42
N ASP A 366 -30.75 -7.22 -27.48
CA ASP A 366 -30.03 -8.23 -28.26
C ASP A 366 -28.87 -8.86 -27.46
N ASP A 367 -28.19 -8.11 -26.56
CA ASP A 367 -27.21 -8.66 -25.60
C ASP A 367 -27.86 -9.68 -24.66
N TRP A 368 -29.03 -9.35 -24.12
CA TRP A 368 -29.74 -10.24 -23.20
C TRP A 368 -30.30 -11.49 -23.89
N LEU A 369 -30.84 -11.39 -25.11
CA LEU A 369 -31.35 -12.53 -25.89
C LEU A 369 -30.22 -13.47 -26.37
N LYS A 370 -29.00 -12.97 -26.58
CA LYS A 370 -27.82 -13.80 -26.91
C LYS A 370 -27.27 -14.60 -25.72
N GLY A 371 -27.71 -14.28 -24.50
CA GLY A 371 -27.16 -14.83 -23.26
C GLY A 371 -27.12 -16.36 -23.19
N GLU A 372 -28.15 -17.06 -23.71
CA GLU A 372 -28.17 -18.53 -23.71
C GLU A 372 -27.19 -19.15 -24.72
N ALA A 373 -27.03 -18.53 -25.89
CA ALA A 373 -26.05 -18.96 -26.90
C ALA A 373 -24.61 -18.76 -26.41
N ASP A 374 -24.36 -17.68 -25.66
CA ASP A 374 -23.04 -17.33 -25.13
C ASP A 374 -22.74 -17.99 -23.78
N ARG A 375 -23.57 -18.89 -23.27
CA ARG A 375 -23.42 -19.53 -21.94
C ARG A 375 -22.08 -20.27 -21.76
N ASN A 376 -21.42 -20.66 -22.84
CA ASN A 376 -20.12 -21.35 -22.81
C ASN A 376 -18.91 -20.42 -22.92
N THR A 377 -19.12 -19.12 -23.16
CA THR A 377 -18.04 -18.13 -23.22
C THR A 377 -17.63 -17.73 -21.80
N PRO A 378 -16.38 -17.98 -21.36
CA PRO A 378 -15.88 -17.57 -20.06
C PRO A 378 -15.77 -16.04 -20.04
N ALA A 379 -16.74 -15.36 -19.43
CA ALA A 379 -16.70 -13.92 -19.22
C ALA A 379 -16.92 -13.66 -17.73
N GLN A 380 -15.95 -13.02 -17.06
CA GLN A 380 -16.03 -12.67 -15.64
C GLN A 380 -17.25 -11.75 -15.36
N ASP A 381 -17.64 -10.91 -16.33
CA ASP A 381 -18.76 -9.97 -16.23
C ASP A 381 -20.16 -10.62 -16.17
N LYS A 382 -20.26 -11.96 -16.23
CA LYS A 382 -21.53 -12.71 -16.10
C LYS A 382 -21.89 -13.04 -14.65
N PHE A 383 -20.96 -12.89 -13.71
CA PHE A 383 -21.17 -13.19 -12.30
C PHE A 383 -21.52 -11.92 -11.54
N GLY A 384 -22.72 -11.89 -10.96
CA GLY A 384 -23.15 -10.81 -10.08
C GLY A 384 -23.43 -11.29 -8.66
N VAL A 385 -24.08 -10.43 -7.86
CA VAL A 385 -24.40 -10.69 -6.44
C VAL A 385 -25.47 -11.78 -6.27
N THR A 386 -26.20 -12.11 -7.34
CA THR A 386 -27.16 -13.24 -7.35
C THR A 386 -26.60 -14.47 -8.08
N GLY A 387 -25.28 -14.53 -8.28
CA GLY A 387 -24.60 -15.54 -9.08
C GLY A 387 -24.71 -15.28 -10.58
N GLU A 388 -24.45 -16.31 -11.40
CA GLU A 388 -24.49 -16.21 -12.86
C GLU A 388 -25.90 -15.83 -13.36
N THR A 389 -25.99 -14.82 -14.23
CA THR A 389 -27.27 -14.37 -14.84
C THR A 389 -27.20 -14.51 -16.36
N PHE A 390 -28.06 -15.38 -16.91
CA PHE A 390 -28.32 -15.50 -18.34
C PHE A 390 -29.82 -15.72 -18.56
N PHE A 391 -30.37 -15.11 -19.61
CA PHE A 391 -31.77 -15.25 -20.00
C PHE A 391 -31.91 -16.36 -21.02
N ASP A 392 -32.99 -17.12 -20.92
CA ASP A 392 -33.36 -18.07 -21.97
C ASP A 392 -33.96 -17.35 -23.19
N ALA A 393 -34.26 -18.11 -24.26
CA ALA A 393 -34.93 -17.58 -25.44
C ALA A 393 -36.31 -16.92 -25.18
N GLN A 394 -36.88 -17.07 -23.97
CA GLN A 394 -38.13 -16.45 -23.54
C GLN A 394 -37.90 -15.27 -22.56
N GLY A 395 -36.65 -14.80 -22.40
CA GLY A 395 -36.32 -13.67 -21.53
C GLY A 395 -36.31 -14.01 -20.03
N ILE A 396 -36.40 -15.29 -19.63
CA ILE A 396 -36.44 -15.70 -18.23
C ILE A 396 -35.07 -16.20 -17.79
N ALA A 397 -34.52 -15.60 -16.73
CA ALA A 397 -33.26 -16.05 -16.17
C ALA A 397 -33.44 -17.36 -15.40
N LYS A 398 -32.56 -18.33 -15.66
CA LYS A 398 -32.60 -19.64 -14.98
C LYS A 398 -31.86 -19.59 -13.64
N LYS A 399 -32.44 -18.94 -12.64
CA LYS A 399 -31.92 -18.89 -11.26
C LYS A 399 -32.32 -20.13 -10.44
N PRO A 400 -31.45 -20.64 -9.54
CA PRO A 400 -31.82 -21.71 -8.62
C PRO A 400 -32.82 -21.22 -7.57
N ILE A 401 -33.76 -22.07 -7.16
CA ILE A 401 -34.64 -21.82 -6.01
C ILE A 401 -34.00 -22.47 -4.79
N GLN A 402 -33.73 -21.70 -3.75
CA GLN A 402 -33.23 -22.20 -2.47
C GLN A 402 -34.37 -22.28 -1.45
N ILE A 403 -34.17 -23.04 -0.38
CA ILE A 403 -35.07 -23.06 0.78
C ILE A 403 -34.34 -22.54 2.00
N GLY A 404 -34.90 -21.50 2.61
CA GLY A 404 -34.54 -21.03 3.93
C GLY A 404 -35.47 -21.59 5.00
N GLN A 405 -34.95 -21.73 6.20
CA GLN A 405 -35.71 -22.02 7.40
C GLN A 405 -35.42 -20.94 8.43
N TYR A 406 -36.48 -20.38 9.01
CA TYR A 406 -36.35 -19.44 10.10
C TYR A 406 -35.98 -20.16 11.40
N ASP A 407 -34.94 -19.64 12.05
CA ASP A 407 -34.56 -19.94 13.43
C ASP A 407 -34.69 -18.64 14.23
N GLY A 408 -35.78 -18.53 14.99
CA GLY A 408 -36.22 -17.24 15.52
C GLY A 408 -36.54 -16.24 14.39
N GLN A 409 -35.77 -15.15 14.30
CA GLN A 409 -35.96 -14.08 13.31
C GLN A 409 -35.02 -14.18 12.10
N ASP A 410 -33.97 -14.99 12.21
CA ASP A 410 -32.94 -15.12 11.19
C ASP A 410 -33.22 -16.33 10.31
N VAL A 411 -32.84 -16.24 9.04
CA VAL A 411 -33.00 -17.32 8.07
C VAL A 411 -31.67 -18.02 7.85
N VAL A 412 -31.68 -19.35 7.88
CA VAL A 412 -30.57 -20.20 7.46
C VAL A 412 -31.02 -21.14 6.35
N SER A 413 -30.10 -21.58 5.51
CA SER A 413 -30.32 -22.62 4.52
C SER A 413 -30.92 -23.85 5.17
N ALA A 414 -31.98 -24.41 4.58
CA ALA A 414 -32.52 -25.68 5.08
C ALA A 414 -31.50 -26.82 4.92
N PRO A 415 -31.51 -27.83 5.81
CA PRO A 415 -30.51 -28.92 5.82
C PRO A 415 -30.41 -29.76 4.54
N THR A 416 -31.40 -29.65 3.65
CA THR A 416 -31.41 -30.31 2.35
C THR A 416 -31.89 -29.33 1.29
N GLN A 417 -31.07 -29.07 0.28
CA GLN A 417 -31.42 -28.22 -0.86
C GLN A 417 -31.79 -29.08 -2.08
N LEU A 418 -32.60 -28.53 -2.97
CA LEU A 418 -32.86 -29.12 -4.28
C LEU A 418 -32.10 -28.34 -5.36
N ARG A 419 -31.20 -29.00 -6.06
CA ARG A 419 -30.34 -28.36 -7.06
C ARG A 419 -30.60 -28.90 -8.45
N PRO A 420 -30.81 -28.05 -9.47
CA PRO A 420 -31.02 -28.52 -10.83
C PRO A 420 -29.77 -29.21 -11.34
N LEU A 421 -29.98 -30.31 -12.06
CA LEU A 421 -28.97 -30.90 -12.89
C LEU A 421 -28.56 -29.88 -13.95
N THR A 422 -27.31 -29.44 -13.89
CA THR A 422 -26.71 -28.73 -15.02
C THR A 422 -26.46 -29.75 -16.13
N GLN A 423 -26.86 -29.46 -17.38
CA GLN A 423 -26.63 -30.31 -18.58
C GLN A 423 -25.16 -30.74 -18.79
N ARG A 424 -24.24 -30.19 -17.98
CA ARG A 424 -22.80 -30.38 -17.98
C ARG A 424 -22.36 -31.67 -17.25
N GLY A 425 -23.22 -32.26 -16.41
CA GLY A 425 -22.90 -33.45 -15.62
C GLY A 425 -23.50 -34.72 -16.22
N SER A 426 -22.65 -35.62 -16.73
CA SER A 426 -23.09 -36.95 -17.17
C SER A 426 -23.24 -37.88 -15.97
N THR A 427 -24.46 -38.06 -15.49
CA THR A 427 -24.76 -39.06 -14.45
C THR A 427 -25.82 -40.01 -14.98
N ASN A 428 -25.78 -41.28 -14.58
CA ASN A 428 -26.88 -42.21 -14.83
C ASN A 428 -28.11 -41.79 -14.00
N TYR A 429 -28.94 -40.90 -14.56
CA TYR A 429 -30.12 -40.33 -13.89
C TYR A 429 -31.09 -41.40 -13.38
N ILE A 430 -31.22 -42.51 -14.11
CA ILE A 430 -32.10 -43.62 -13.73
C ILE A 430 -31.61 -44.27 -12.42
N ALA A 431 -30.31 -44.50 -12.29
CA ALA A 431 -29.74 -45.05 -11.06
C ALA A 431 -29.93 -44.10 -9.86
N GLU A 432 -29.80 -42.80 -10.07
CA GLU A 432 -29.96 -41.78 -9.03
C GLU A 432 -31.42 -41.55 -8.61
N LEU A 433 -32.35 -41.65 -9.56
CA LEU A 433 -33.80 -41.69 -9.29
C LEU A 433 -34.18 -42.92 -8.46
N LYS A 434 -33.67 -44.11 -8.80
CA LYS A 434 -33.91 -45.34 -8.03
C LYS A 434 -33.39 -45.26 -6.60
N LYS A 435 -32.28 -44.55 -6.38
CA LYS A 435 -31.71 -44.29 -5.04
C LYS A 435 -32.46 -43.20 -4.26
N GLY A 436 -33.47 -42.56 -4.85
CA GLY A 436 -34.22 -41.45 -4.24
C GLY A 436 -33.40 -40.17 -4.02
N ARG A 437 -32.22 -40.07 -4.66
CA ARG A 437 -31.32 -38.91 -4.58
C ARG A 437 -31.65 -37.81 -5.57
N MET A 438 -32.46 -38.13 -6.58
CA MET A 438 -32.92 -37.21 -7.61
C MET A 438 -34.45 -37.16 -7.62
N LEU A 439 -35.00 -35.98 -7.95
CA LEU A 439 -36.43 -35.72 -8.07
C LEU A 439 -36.71 -35.03 -9.41
N TYR A 440 -37.92 -35.14 -9.93
CA TYR A 440 -38.37 -34.36 -11.08
C TYR A 440 -39.26 -33.21 -10.59
N VAL A 441 -38.79 -31.96 -10.74
CA VAL A 441 -39.43 -30.75 -10.23
C VAL A 441 -39.31 -29.64 -11.28
N ASN A 442 -40.41 -28.96 -11.61
CA ASN A 442 -40.46 -27.87 -12.61
C ASN A 442 -39.79 -28.25 -13.94
N ASP A 443 -40.20 -29.40 -14.47
CA ASP A 443 -39.71 -29.97 -15.73
C ASP A 443 -38.20 -30.25 -15.78
N ARG A 444 -37.58 -30.45 -14.61
CA ARG A 444 -36.14 -30.65 -14.46
C ARG A 444 -35.82 -31.68 -13.40
N PHE A 445 -34.73 -32.39 -13.62
CA PHE A 445 -34.15 -33.26 -12.59
C PHE A 445 -33.37 -32.42 -11.57
N MET A 446 -33.68 -32.63 -10.30
CA MET A 446 -33.09 -31.94 -9.15
C MET A 446 -32.43 -32.95 -8.21
N PHE A 447 -31.20 -32.72 -7.78
CA PHE A 447 -30.54 -33.51 -6.73
C PHE A 447 -30.96 -33.04 -5.34
N LYS A 448 -31.11 -33.99 -4.41
CA LYS A 448 -31.13 -33.73 -2.97
C LYS A 448 -29.70 -33.52 -2.50
N THR A 449 -29.33 -32.28 -2.24
CA THR A 449 -28.00 -31.88 -1.79
C THR A 449 -28.01 -31.68 -0.28
N ASN A 450 -27.10 -32.34 0.42
CA ASN A 450 -26.94 -32.15 1.87
C ASN A 450 -26.24 -30.82 2.15
N VAL A 451 -26.75 -30.07 3.12
CA VAL A 451 -26.12 -28.84 3.61
C VAL A 451 -25.24 -29.14 4.82
N VAL A 452 -24.03 -28.61 4.80
CA VAL A 452 -23.08 -28.62 5.92
C VAL A 452 -22.83 -27.17 6.33
N TYR A 453 -23.34 -26.78 7.48
CA TYR A 453 -23.07 -25.44 8.04
C TYR A 453 -21.62 -25.44 8.55
N THR A 454 -20.86 -24.45 8.11
CA THR A 454 -19.44 -24.30 8.43
C THR A 454 -19.23 -22.94 9.07
N GLY A 455 -18.65 -22.93 10.28
CA GLY A 455 -18.15 -21.71 10.88
C GLY A 455 -16.63 -21.74 11.03
N ILE A 456 -16.04 -20.55 10.96
CA ILE A 456 -14.59 -20.35 11.06
C ILE A 456 -14.37 -19.13 11.95
N GLU A 457 -13.52 -19.29 12.95
CA GLU A 457 -13.10 -18.23 13.85
C GLU A 457 -11.58 -18.09 13.77
N LEU A 458 -11.12 -16.93 13.30
CA LEU A 458 -9.70 -16.63 13.17
C LEU A 458 -9.18 -16.07 14.50
N HIS A 459 -8.22 -16.78 15.12
CA HIS A 459 -7.65 -16.42 16.41
C HIS A 459 -6.39 -15.58 16.27
N ARG A 460 -5.47 -16.00 15.39
CA ARG A 460 -4.18 -15.31 15.17
C ARG A 460 -3.66 -15.48 13.74
N VAL A 461 -3.01 -14.43 13.24
CA VAL A 461 -2.23 -14.39 12.00
C VAL A 461 -0.78 -14.11 12.37
N ASP A 462 0.08 -15.11 12.21
CA ASP A 462 1.52 -15.03 12.54
C ASP A 462 2.36 -15.17 11.25
N ASP A 463 3.61 -14.68 11.27
CA ASP A 463 4.63 -14.90 10.22
C ASP A 463 4.15 -14.62 8.78
N VAL A 464 3.60 -13.42 8.55
CA VAL A 464 3.21 -12.96 7.21
C VAL A 464 4.47 -12.65 6.40
N ASN A 465 4.75 -13.45 5.37
CA ASN A 465 5.93 -13.32 4.53
C ASN A 465 5.53 -13.04 3.07
N SER A 466 5.73 -11.80 2.64
CA SER A 466 5.42 -11.31 1.30
C SER A 466 6.33 -11.86 0.19
N VAL A 467 7.54 -12.34 0.54
CA VAL A 467 8.49 -12.92 -0.42
C VAL A 467 8.12 -14.36 -0.78
N ASP A 468 7.81 -15.17 0.22
CA ASP A 468 7.41 -16.58 0.03
C ASP A 468 5.91 -16.75 -0.22
N ASN A 469 5.16 -15.64 -0.20
CA ASN A 469 3.71 -15.59 -0.35
C ASN A 469 2.99 -16.54 0.63
N SER A 470 3.44 -16.56 1.89
CA SER A 470 2.95 -17.49 2.92
C SER A 470 2.64 -16.80 4.25
N VAL A 471 1.78 -17.44 5.04
CA VAL A 471 1.30 -16.94 6.33
C VAL A 471 0.95 -18.10 7.26
N GLN A 472 1.17 -17.97 8.56
CA GLN A 472 0.71 -18.94 9.56
C GLN A 472 -0.63 -18.50 10.16
N LEU A 473 -1.62 -19.40 10.12
CA LEU A 473 -2.97 -19.14 10.64
C LEU A 473 -3.27 -20.07 11.80
N ASP A 474 -3.75 -19.51 12.92
CA ASP A 474 -4.40 -20.23 14.03
C ASP A 474 -5.89 -19.91 14.02
N PHE A 475 -6.72 -20.91 13.77
CA PHE A 475 -8.17 -20.75 13.66
C PHE A 475 -8.91 -21.98 14.18
N SER A 476 -10.15 -21.75 14.62
CA SER A 476 -11.11 -22.81 14.87
C SER A 476 -12.06 -22.95 13.68
N ILE A 477 -12.35 -24.18 13.30
CA ILE A 477 -13.34 -24.52 12.27
C ILE A 477 -14.32 -25.55 12.85
N TRP A 478 -15.61 -25.36 12.61
CA TRP A 478 -16.61 -26.34 12.99
C TRP A 478 -17.58 -26.64 11.87
N PHE A 479 -18.14 -27.84 11.94
CA PHE A 479 -19.14 -28.33 11.01
C PHE A 479 -20.39 -28.76 11.76
N ARG A 480 -21.54 -28.29 11.29
CA ARG A 480 -22.86 -28.77 11.73
C ARG A 480 -23.57 -29.39 10.54
N TYR A 481 -23.97 -30.66 10.65
CA TYR A 481 -24.49 -31.41 9.51
C TYR A 481 -25.47 -32.51 9.93
N ARG A 482 -26.26 -32.99 8.96
CA ARG A 482 -27.26 -34.05 9.16
C ARG A 482 -26.80 -35.38 8.56
N GLY A 483 -26.89 -36.45 9.35
CA GLY A 483 -26.67 -37.84 8.90
C GLY A 483 -25.20 -38.26 8.77
N ARG A 484 -24.96 -39.50 8.32
CA ARG A 484 -23.63 -40.16 8.33
C ARG A 484 -22.79 -39.99 7.06
N LYS A 485 -23.22 -39.15 6.11
CA LYS A 485 -22.60 -39.06 4.76
C LYS A 485 -21.49 -38.02 4.63
N PHE A 486 -21.22 -37.26 5.70
CA PHE A 486 -20.16 -36.28 5.75
C PHE A 486 -19.19 -36.68 6.86
N SER A 487 -17.89 -36.51 6.58
CA SER A 487 -16.80 -36.70 7.52
C SER A 487 -15.83 -35.54 7.36
N PRO A 488 -15.47 -34.80 8.43
CA PRO A 488 -14.48 -33.74 8.34
C PRO A 488 -13.12 -34.20 7.81
N ALA A 489 -12.74 -35.47 7.99
CA ALA A 489 -11.51 -36.04 7.43
C ALA A 489 -11.46 -36.01 5.88
N ASP A 490 -12.59 -35.86 5.21
CA ASP A 490 -12.67 -35.72 3.75
C ASP A 490 -12.60 -34.25 3.27
N VAL A 491 -12.36 -33.30 4.16
CA VAL A 491 -12.10 -31.89 3.83
C VAL A 491 -10.63 -31.74 3.38
N THR A 492 -10.41 -30.95 2.33
CA THR A 492 -9.07 -30.66 1.81
C THR A 492 -8.91 -29.16 1.64
N PHE A 493 -7.91 -28.60 2.31
CA PHE A 493 -7.50 -27.21 2.14
C PHE A 493 -6.72 -27.04 0.85
N LEU A 494 -7.11 -26.05 0.05
CA LEU A 494 -6.60 -25.83 -1.32
C LEU A 494 -5.33 -25.00 -1.34
N ASN A 495 -5.14 -24.14 -0.35
CA ASN A 495 -4.01 -23.23 -0.23
C ASN A 495 -3.11 -23.54 0.99
N ALA A 496 -3.33 -24.66 1.67
CA ALA A 496 -2.40 -25.11 2.71
C ALA A 496 -1.06 -25.50 2.08
N SER A 497 0.04 -25.17 2.76
CA SER A 497 1.40 -25.49 2.29
C SER A 497 1.67 -27.00 2.35
N GLU A 498 1.08 -27.67 3.34
CA GLU A 498 1.11 -29.12 3.53
C GLU A 498 -0.32 -29.68 3.70
N PRO A 499 -0.58 -30.95 3.34
CA PRO A 499 -1.90 -31.56 3.53
C PRO A 499 -2.28 -31.64 5.01
N ILE A 500 -3.36 -30.96 5.39
CA ILE A 500 -3.87 -30.96 6.77
C ILE A 500 -4.76 -32.18 6.99
N VAL A 501 -4.46 -32.95 8.02
CA VAL A 501 -5.30 -34.06 8.49
C VAL A 501 -5.98 -33.64 9.79
N PHE A 502 -7.30 -33.74 9.83
CA PHE A 502 -8.05 -33.46 11.06
C PHE A 502 -7.70 -34.48 12.14
N SER A 503 -7.31 -33.99 13.31
CA SER A 503 -7.19 -34.78 14.53
C SER A 503 -8.56 -35.12 15.13
N GLU A 504 -8.61 -35.63 16.35
CA GLU A 504 -9.87 -35.71 17.09
C GLU A 504 -10.47 -34.31 17.32
N PRO A 505 -11.81 -34.17 17.26
CA PRO A 505 -12.47 -32.88 17.49
C PRO A 505 -12.30 -32.43 18.94
N GLU A 506 -12.07 -31.13 19.15
CA GLU A 506 -12.04 -30.53 20.50
C GLU A 506 -13.39 -30.65 21.20
N ARG A 507 -14.47 -30.60 20.41
CA ARG A 507 -15.85 -30.78 20.89
C ARG A 507 -16.66 -31.49 19.81
N SER A 508 -17.39 -32.54 20.21
CA SER A 508 -18.34 -33.25 19.36
C SER A 508 -19.66 -33.39 20.11
N GLU A 509 -20.74 -32.91 19.52
CA GLU A 509 -22.09 -32.97 20.08
C GLU A 509 -23.08 -33.47 19.06
N LYS A 510 -24.10 -34.18 19.54
CA LYS A 510 -25.17 -34.68 18.69
C LYS A 510 -26.51 -34.36 19.32
N GLU A 511 -27.27 -33.51 18.64
CA GLU A 511 -28.61 -33.10 19.05
C GLU A 511 -29.62 -33.51 17.98
N GLY A 512 -30.47 -34.49 18.31
CA GLY A 512 -31.39 -35.11 17.37
C GLY A 512 -30.65 -35.70 16.15
N ASP A 513 -30.98 -35.17 14.96
CA ASP A 513 -30.39 -35.59 13.69
C ASP A 513 -29.17 -34.76 13.27
N MET A 514 -28.83 -33.70 14.03
CA MET A 514 -27.70 -32.82 13.75
C MET A 514 -26.48 -33.25 14.55
N THR A 515 -25.33 -33.27 13.90
CA THR A 515 -24.02 -33.49 14.52
C THR A 515 -23.22 -32.20 14.40
N PHE A 516 -22.53 -31.81 15.47
CA PHE A 516 -21.65 -30.67 15.58
C PHE A 516 -20.24 -31.16 15.94
N GLU A 517 -19.22 -30.72 15.21
CA GLU A 517 -17.82 -31.04 15.50
C GLU A 517 -16.94 -29.81 15.31
N LEU A 518 -16.12 -29.48 16.31
CA LEU A 518 -15.21 -28.35 16.36
C LEU A 518 -13.75 -28.83 16.33
N TYR A 519 -12.92 -28.17 15.54
CA TYR A 519 -11.50 -28.44 15.40
C TYR A 519 -10.71 -27.13 15.48
N ARG A 520 -9.51 -27.18 16.06
CA ARG A 520 -8.55 -26.09 16.04
C ARG A 520 -7.35 -26.48 15.18
N ILE A 521 -6.93 -25.58 14.29
CA ILE A 521 -5.88 -25.83 13.32
C ILE A 521 -4.89 -24.67 13.38
N LYS A 522 -3.60 -25.00 13.46
CA LYS A 522 -2.50 -24.03 13.38
C LYS A 522 -1.49 -24.47 12.33
N GLU A 523 -1.59 -23.91 11.13
CA GLU A 523 -0.82 -24.36 9.96
C GLU A 523 -0.42 -23.21 9.03
N ARG A 524 0.49 -23.48 8.07
CA ARG A 524 0.92 -22.51 7.05
C ARG A 524 0.06 -22.57 5.79
N PHE A 525 -0.37 -21.39 5.33
CA PHE A 525 -1.17 -21.20 4.12
C PHE A 525 -0.47 -20.28 3.13
N ARG A 526 -0.74 -20.46 1.84
CA ARG A 526 -0.34 -19.54 0.77
C ARG A 526 -1.31 -18.38 0.72
N MET A 527 -0.79 -17.16 0.63
CA MET A 527 -1.57 -15.94 0.44
C MET A 527 -2.00 -15.79 -1.03
N ASP A 528 -2.91 -14.85 -1.30
CA ASP A 528 -3.38 -14.52 -2.66
C ASP A 528 -3.95 -15.72 -3.43
N PHE A 529 -4.62 -16.61 -2.69
CA PHE A 529 -5.23 -17.85 -3.20
C PHE A 529 -6.66 -17.68 -3.74
N SER A 530 -7.21 -16.47 -3.61
CA SER A 530 -8.54 -16.11 -4.10
C SER A 530 -8.49 -15.67 -5.56
N ASN A 531 -9.63 -15.73 -6.24
CA ASN A 531 -9.79 -15.14 -7.57
C ASN A 531 -10.02 -13.61 -7.52
N THR A 532 -10.19 -13.05 -6.32
CA THR A 532 -10.28 -11.61 -6.14
C THR A 532 -8.95 -10.94 -6.50
N ALA A 533 -8.98 -9.93 -7.36
CA ALA A 533 -7.81 -9.09 -7.59
C ALA A 533 -7.56 -8.22 -6.35
N ALA A 534 -6.41 -8.40 -5.71
CA ALA A 534 -5.97 -7.52 -4.63
C ALA A 534 -5.41 -6.20 -5.22
N PRO A 535 -5.76 -5.03 -4.67
CA PRO A 535 -5.10 -3.77 -5.01
C PRO A 535 -3.59 -3.86 -4.81
N TYR A 536 -2.83 -3.02 -5.52
CA TYR A 536 -1.38 -2.98 -5.39
C TYR A 536 -0.94 -2.71 -3.94
N GLY A 537 -0.11 -3.60 -3.39
CA GLY A 537 0.37 -3.54 -2.00
C GLY A 537 -0.57 -4.16 -0.96
N SER A 538 -1.74 -4.66 -1.37
CA SER A 538 -2.63 -5.45 -0.52
C SER A 538 -2.45 -6.94 -0.82
N HIS A 539 -2.56 -7.78 0.21
CA HIS A 539 -2.50 -9.24 0.11
C HIS A 539 -3.75 -9.86 0.74
N ILE A 540 -4.16 -11.03 0.23
CA ILE A 540 -5.29 -11.80 0.74
C ILE A 540 -4.74 -12.94 1.60
N VAL A 541 -4.95 -12.82 2.91
CA VAL A 541 -4.62 -13.81 3.92
C VAL A 541 -5.87 -14.62 4.26
N GLY A 542 -5.73 -15.94 4.42
CA GLY A 542 -6.86 -16.78 4.81
C GLY A 542 -6.77 -18.19 4.26
N LEU A 543 -7.92 -18.84 4.13
CA LEU A 543 -8.00 -20.25 3.78
C LEU A 543 -9.15 -20.53 2.81
N ALA A 544 -8.93 -21.53 1.97
CA ALA A 544 -9.98 -22.14 1.15
C ALA A 544 -9.95 -23.65 1.29
N PHE A 545 -11.13 -24.27 1.36
CA PHE A 545 -11.24 -25.73 1.38
C PHE A 545 -12.46 -26.21 0.59
N ARG A 546 -12.42 -27.51 0.25
CA ARG A 546 -13.54 -28.24 -0.37
C ARG A 546 -13.58 -29.68 0.13
N HIS A 547 -14.64 -30.41 -0.23
CA HIS A 547 -14.69 -31.85 -0.02
C HIS A 547 -13.86 -32.59 -1.09
N LYS A 548 -13.15 -33.64 -0.69
CA LYS A 548 -12.29 -34.48 -1.55
C LYS A 548 -13.02 -35.19 -2.70
N ASN A 549 -14.26 -35.64 -2.46
CA ASN A 549 -14.99 -36.55 -3.34
C ASN A 549 -16.44 -36.13 -3.63
N LEU A 550 -17.15 -35.53 -2.65
CA LEU A 550 -18.53 -35.12 -2.85
C LEU A 550 -18.58 -33.81 -3.64
N ASN A 551 -19.09 -33.89 -4.87
CA ASN A 551 -19.33 -32.72 -5.71
C ASN A 551 -20.51 -31.88 -5.18
N ARG A 552 -20.70 -30.70 -5.77
CA ARG A 552 -21.71 -29.70 -5.41
C ARG A 552 -23.16 -30.19 -5.49
N ASN A 553 -23.42 -31.27 -6.25
CA ASN A 553 -24.76 -31.88 -6.32
C ASN A 553 -25.08 -32.70 -5.07
N ASN A 554 -24.06 -33.25 -4.39
CA ASN A 554 -24.23 -34.10 -3.21
C ASN A 554 -24.03 -33.33 -1.89
N LEU A 555 -23.11 -32.36 -1.88
CA LEU A 555 -22.77 -31.59 -0.70
C LEU A 555 -22.64 -30.10 -1.02
N LEU A 556 -23.26 -29.27 -0.17
CA LEU A 556 -23.15 -27.82 -0.19
C LEU A 556 -22.66 -27.36 1.18
N TYR A 557 -21.48 -26.76 1.23
CA TYR A 557 -21.08 -26.00 2.41
C TYR A 557 -21.82 -24.67 2.42
N VAL A 558 -22.29 -24.27 3.58
CA VAL A 558 -22.89 -22.95 3.82
C VAL A 558 -22.27 -22.34 5.06
N MET A 559 -22.32 -21.03 5.16
CA MET A 559 -21.88 -20.31 6.34
C MET A 559 -22.77 -20.63 7.54
N ASP A 560 -22.19 -20.95 8.69
CA ASP A 560 -22.95 -21.10 9.94
C ASP A 560 -23.19 -19.74 10.59
N VAL A 561 -24.06 -18.93 9.97
CA VAL A 561 -24.34 -17.54 10.37
C VAL A 561 -24.78 -17.44 11.83
N LEU A 562 -25.53 -18.42 12.33
CA LEU A 562 -25.97 -18.48 13.73
C LEU A 562 -24.82 -18.83 14.67
N GLY A 563 -24.05 -19.89 14.37
CA GLY A 563 -22.92 -20.32 15.20
C GLY A 563 -21.81 -19.26 15.28
N MET A 564 -21.55 -18.56 14.17
CA MET A 564 -20.60 -17.45 14.13
C MET A 564 -21.19 -16.15 14.64
N ARG A 565 -22.48 -16.10 15.00
CA ARG A 565 -23.23 -14.89 15.38
C ARG A 565 -22.93 -13.74 14.40
N LEU A 566 -23.18 -14.01 13.13
CA LEU A 566 -23.20 -13.05 12.01
C LEU A 566 -24.65 -12.71 11.61
N ALA A 567 -25.61 -13.19 12.40
CA ALA A 567 -27.03 -12.94 12.29
C ALA A 567 -27.37 -11.45 12.46
N SER A 568 -28.62 -11.09 12.19
CA SER A 568 -29.07 -9.70 12.14
C SER A 568 -28.84 -8.97 13.47
N GLY A 569 -27.79 -8.14 13.53
CA GLY A 569 -27.45 -7.30 14.69
C GLY A 569 -26.07 -7.56 15.32
N ASP A 570 -25.38 -8.65 14.97
CA ASP A 570 -24.14 -9.09 15.66
C ASP A 570 -22.81 -8.65 14.98
N GLY A 571 -22.80 -7.46 14.35
CA GLY A 571 -21.61 -6.92 13.67
C GLY A 571 -21.27 -7.62 12.35
N THR A 572 -20.24 -7.14 11.65
CA THR A 572 -19.70 -7.76 10.44
C THR A 572 -18.60 -8.78 10.78
N LEU A 573 -18.23 -9.65 9.82
CA LEU A 573 -17.09 -10.55 9.99
C LEU A 573 -15.79 -9.78 10.28
N ARG A 574 -15.65 -8.59 9.68
CA ARG A 574 -14.53 -7.69 9.93
C ARG A 574 -14.49 -7.27 11.40
N ASP A 575 -15.60 -6.76 11.93
CA ASP A 575 -15.70 -6.31 13.33
C ASP A 575 -15.31 -7.41 14.31
N ARG A 576 -15.63 -8.68 13.97
CA ARG A 576 -15.26 -9.85 14.77
C ARG A 576 -13.77 -10.12 14.77
N ILE A 577 -13.14 -10.11 13.59
CA ILE A 577 -11.70 -10.32 13.46
C ILE A 577 -10.92 -9.18 14.14
N GLU A 578 -11.42 -7.95 14.08
CA GLU A 578 -10.86 -6.82 14.84
C GLU A 578 -11.03 -7.05 16.35
N SER A 579 -12.21 -7.48 16.80
CA SER A 579 -12.48 -7.73 18.23
C SER A 579 -11.70 -8.91 18.81
N SER A 580 -11.34 -9.91 17.98
CA SER A 580 -10.53 -11.06 18.40
C SER A 580 -9.04 -10.75 18.42
N GLN A 581 -8.62 -9.55 18.01
CA GLN A 581 -7.21 -9.13 17.98
C GLN A 581 -6.34 -10.07 17.12
N ALA A 582 -6.92 -10.67 16.07
CA ALA A 582 -6.24 -11.70 15.30
C ALA A 582 -4.98 -11.21 14.55
N LEU A 583 -4.85 -9.91 14.32
CA LEU A 583 -3.73 -9.27 13.63
C LEU A 583 -2.72 -8.61 14.59
N ASP A 584 -2.92 -8.68 15.92
CA ASP A 584 -2.03 -8.02 16.90
C ASP A 584 -0.59 -8.55 16.87
N SER A 585 -0.38 -9.77 16.37
CA SER A 585 0.94 -10.38 16.14
C SER A 585 1.70 -9.79 14.96
N VAL A 586 1.03 -9.05 14.08
CA VAL A 586 1.57 -8.46 12.85
C VAL A 586 1.14 -6.99 12.73
N PRO A 587 1.57 -6.11 13.67
CA PRO A 587 1.08 -4.74 13.80
C PRO A 587 1.37 -3.86 12.57
N GLU A 588 2.32 -4.25 11.73
CA GLU A 588 2.62 -3.62 10.45
C GLU A 588 1.56 -3.89 9.37
N TRP A 589 0.60 -4.80 9.58
CA TRP A 589 -0.46 -5.11 8.62
C TRP A 589 -1.83 -4.61 9.10
N VAL A 590 -2.51 -3.84 8.26
CA VAL A 590 -3.85 -3.31 8.51
C VAL A 590 -4.87 -4.06 7.67
N MET A 591 -5.96 -4.51 8.29
CA MET A 591 -7.08 -5.12 7.57
C MET A 591 -7.96 -4.07 6.89
N GLU A 592 -8.12 -4.21 5.58
CA GLU A 592 -9.04 -3.38 4.79
C GLU A 592 -10.44 -4.03 4.73
N ARG A 593 -10.50 -5.35 4.58
CA ARG A 593 -11.75 -6.09 4.34
C ARG A 593 -11.64 -7.55 4.79
N ALA A 594 -12.75 -8.14 5.21
CA ALA A 594 -12.87 -9.58 5.43
C ALA A 594 -14.17 -10.14 4.87
N TRP A 595 -14.13 -11.37 4.35
CA TRP A 595 -15.31 -12.09 3.85
C TRP A 595 -15.18 -13.59 4.11
N LEU A 596 -16.33 -14.25 4.25
CA LEU A 596 -16.46 -15.69 4.22
C LEU A 596 -17.47 -16.01 3.11
N ALA A 597 -17.07 -16.75 2.08
CA ALA A 597 -17.88 -16.94 0.88
C ALA A 597 -18.03 -18.41 0.49
N GLN A 598 -19.18 -18.72 -0.10
CA GLN A 598 -19.44 -20.00 -0.76
C GLN A 598 -19.10 -19.89 -2.24
N GLU A 599 -18.00 -20.51 -2.66
CA GLU A 599 -17.52 -20.47 -4.05
C GLU A 599 -17.66 -21.81 -4.78
N VAL A 600 -17.52 -21.78 -6.10
CA VAL A 600 -17.55 -23.00 -6.93
C VAL A 600 -16.19 -23.18 -7.59
N ILE A 601 -15.59 -24.34 -7.35
CA ILE A 601 -14.34 -24.73 -8.02
C ILE A 601 -14.60 -25.88 -8.99
N ARG A 602 -14.10 -25.73 -10.21
CA ARG A 602 -14.11 -26.76 -11.26
C ARG A 602 -12.87 -27.64 -11.11
N SER A 603 -13.05 -28.95 -11.20
CA SER A 603 -11.97 -29.91 -11.00
C SER A 603 -11.90 -30.88 -12.16
N THR A 604 -10.71 -31.07 -12.72
CA THR A 604 -10.46 -32.04 -13.79
C THR A 604 -10.88 -33.45 -13.35
N ARG A 605 -11.45 -34.22 -14.28
CA ARG A 605 -11.96 -35.57 -14.02
C ARG A 605 -10.85 -36.58 -13.69
N GLN A 606 -9.59 -36.27 -14.01
CA GLN A 606 -8.36 -37.06 -13.72
C GLN A 606 -8.50 -38.58 -13.98
N GLY A 607 -9.31 -39.00 -14.96
CA GLY A 607 -9.53 -40.42 -15.27
C GLY A 607 -10.29 -41.23 -14.19
N ARG A 608 -10.96 -40.56 -13.23
CA ARG A 608 -11.73 -41.25 -12.17
C ARG A 608 -12.83 -42.13 -12.79
N PRO A 609 -12.93 -43.43 -12.42
CA PRO A 609 -13.87 -44.39 -13.04
C PRO A 609 -15.33 -43.93 -13.06
N GLU A 610 -15.76 -43.18 -12.05
CA GLU A 610 -17.11 -42.62 -11.93
C GLU A 610 -17.50 -41.66 -13.07
N TYR A 611 -16.50 -41.09 -13.76
CA TYR A 611 -16.68 -40.16 -14.88
C TYR A 611 -16.16 -40.71 -16.21
N VAL A 612 -15.68 -41.96 -16.25
CA VAL A 612 -15.19 -42.63 -17.47
C VAL A 612 -16.38 -43.11 -18.31
N GLY A 613 -16.30 -42.95 -19.64
CA GLY A 613 -17.36 -43.37 -20.57
C GLY A 613 -18.46 -42.33 -20.81
N TYR A 614 -18.32 -41.12 -20.26
CA TYR A 614 -19.29 -40.07 -20.44
C TYR A 614 -18.68 -38.78 -21.02
N SER A 615 -19.20 -38.30 -22.14
CA SER A 615 -18.85 -36.99 -22.72
C SER A 615 -19.53 -35.86 -21.95
N GLY A 616 -18.79 -35.08 -21.17
CA GLY A 616 -19.34 -33.91 -20.47
C GLY A 616 -18.25 -33.07 -19.79
N MET A 617 -18.63 -31.93 -19.22
CA MET A 617 -17.69 -31.04 -18.50
C MET A 617 -17.34 -31.56 -17.10
N GLU A 618 -16.32 -30.96 -16.51
CA GLU A 618 -15.78 -31.23 -15.16
C GLU A 618 -16.81 -31.08 -14.03
N PRO A 619 -16.76 -31.91 -12.96
CA PRO A 619 -17.62 -31.75 -11.80
C PRO A 619 -17.29 -30.49 -10.99
N ASP A 620 -18.33 -29.74 -10.64
CA ASP A 620 -18.27 -28.58 -9.74
C ASP A 620 -18.22 -29.04 -8.28
N PHE A 621 -17.37 -28.42 -7.45
CA PHE A 621 -17.31 -28.64 -6.01
C PHE A 621 -17.72 -27.38 -5.24
N SER A 622 -18.38 -27.56 -4.10
CA SER A 622 -18.61 -26.48 -3.14
C SER A 622 -17.29 -26.19 -2.42
N ARG A 623 -16.84 -24.94 -2.49
CA ARG A 623 -15.67 -24.39 -1.79
C ARG A 623 -16.16 -23.37 -0.76
N ILE A 624 -15.54 -23.37 0.41
CA ILE A 624 -15.61 -22.25 1.35
C ILE A 624 -14.29 -21.51 1.28
N GLU A 625 -14.38 -20.19 1.33
CA GLU A 625 -13.25 -19.29 1.33
C GLU A 625 -13.40 -18.24 2.43
N LEU A 626 -12.46 -18.20 3.36
CA LEU A 626 -12.26 -17.09 4.28
C LEU A 626 -11.12 -16.23 3.74
N GLY A 627 -11.40 -15.00 3.36
CA GLY A 627 -10.40 -14.04 2.90
C GLY A 627 -10.35 -12.81 3.81
N VAL A 628 -9.15 -12.42 4.20
CA VAL A 628 -8.82 -11.19 4.93
C VAL A 628 -7.84 -10.41 4.08
N MET A 629 -8.29 -9.28 3.54
CA MET A 629 -7.45 -8.37 2.77
C MET A 629 -6.67 -7.49 3.74
N VAL A 630 -5.36 -7.67 3.75
CA VAL A 630 -4.41 -6.93 4.57
C VAL A 630 -3.51 -6.08 3.70
N ARG A 631 -3.05 -4.96 4.24
CA ARG A 631 -2.12 -4.04 3.59
C ARG A 631 -1.06 -3.59 4.58
N GLU A 632 0.18 -3.47 4.11
CA GLU A 632 1.26 -2.98 4.94
C GLU A 632 1.01 -1.51 5.34
N GLY A 633 0.94 -1.25 6.63
CA GLY A 633 0.63 0.02 7.28
C GLY A 633 1.77 1.02 7.11
N GLY A 634 1.90 1.57 5.91
CA GLY A 634 2.77 2.71 5.60
C GLY A 634 2.00 4.02 5.51
N PHE A 635 2.64 5.14 5.85
CA PHE A 635 2.08 6.47 5.60
C PHE A 635 1.88 6.68 4.09
N ASN A 636 0.63 6.58 3.62
CA ASN A 636 0.30 6.85 2.23
C ASN A 636 -0.34 8.24 2.09
N ILE A 637 0.44 9.18 1.55
CA ILE A 637 0.02 10.57 1.29
C ILE A 637 -1.28 10.63 0.46
N ARG A 638 -1.54 9.60 -0.36
CA ARG A 638 -2.75 9.46 -1.17
C ARG A 638 -4.04 9.46 -0.37
N GLU A 639 -4.03 8.92 0.85
CA GLU A 639 -5.24 8.84 1.69
C GLU A 639 -5.66 10.21 2.24
N TRP A 640 -4.73 11.16 2.26
CA TRP A 640 -4.94 12.50 2.82
C TRP A 640 -5.16 13.58 1.75
N LEU A 641 -4.79 13.31 0.49
CA LEU A 641 -4.82 14.29 -0.61
C LEU A 641 -5.60 13.74 -1.82
N PRO A 642 -6.75 14.35 -2.18
CA PRO A 642 -7.46 14.05 -3.42
C PRO A 642 -6.56 14.04 -4.66
N ASP A 643 -6.78 13.10 -5.59
CA ASP A 643 -5.96 12.93 -6.81
C ASP A 643 -5.81 14.24 -7.62
N ALA A 644 -6.84 15.08 -7.63
CA ALA A 644 -6.79 16.38 -8.28
C ALA A 644 -5.72 17.31 -7.66
N LEU A 645 -5.62 17.36 -6.33
CA LEU A 645 -4.64 18.19 -5.62
C LEU A 645 -3.21 17.70 -5.85
N LEU A 646 -3.01 16.39 -6.01
CA LEU A 646 -1.71 15.84 -6.36
C LEU A 646 -1.22 16.40 -7.70
N VAL A 647 -2.04 16.37 -8.76
CA VAL A 647 -1.65 16.92 -10.07
C VAL A 647 -1.28 18.41 -9.98
N TYR A 648 -2.08 19.22 -9.28
CA TYR A 648 -1.82 20.65 -9.12
C TYR A 648 -0.54 20.92 -8.33
N SER A 649 -0.29 20.17 -7.26
CA SER A 649 0.94 20.27 -6.48
C SER A 649 2.18 19.93 -7.33
N GLY A 650 2.06 18.99 -8.26
CA GLY A 650 3.11 18.63 -9.22
C GLY A 650 3.42 19.74 -10.21
N ILE A 651 2.38 20.35 -10.80
CA ILE A 651 2.54 21.50 -11.71
C ILE A 651 3.18 22.68 -10.96
N PHE A 652 2.68 22.97 -9.75
CA PHE A 652 3.23 24.02 -8.90
C PHE A 652 4.71 23.77 -8.56
N ALA A 653 5.04 22.53 -8.21
CA ALA A 653 6.40 22.14 -7.92
C ALA A 653 7.31 22.23 -9.15
N PHE A 654 6.83 21.82 -10.32
CA PHE A 654 7.58 21.93 -11.57
C PHE A 654 7.90 23.39 -11.92
N ILE A 655 6.92 24.30 -11.80
CA ILE A 655 7.13 25.74 -11.99
C ILE A 655 8.16 26.28 -10.99
N GLY A 656 8.06 25.87 -9.71
CA GLY A 656 9.02 26.23 -8.68
C GLY A 656 10.45 25.77 -8.98
N ILE A 657 10.61 24.58 -9.58
CA ILE A 657 11.91 24.04 -10.03
C ILE A 657 12.48 24.87 -11.19
N LEU A 658 11.66 25.18 -12.20
CA LEU A 658 12.07 26.03 -13.32
C LEU A 658 12.49 27.43 -12.84
N PHE A 659 11.76 27.99 -11.88
CA PHE A 659 12.10 29.25 -11.24
C PHE A 659 13.46 29.18 -10.52
N ALA A 660 13.69 28.12 -9.74
CA ALA A 660 14.97 27.90 -9.08
C ALA A 660 16.14 27.75 -10.08
N PHE A 661 15.91 27.16 -11.26
CA PHE A 661 16.89 27.07 -12.33
C PHE A 661 17.14 28.44 -13.00
N GLY A 662 16.09 29.23 -13.22
CA GLY A 662 16.19 30.60 -13.74
C GLY A 662 16.98 31.55 -12.85
N ILE A 663 16.88 31.39 -11.51
CA ILE A 663 17.70 32.15 -10.56
C ILE A 663 19.19 31.80 -10.72
N ASP A 664 19.52 30.52 -10.89
CA ASP A 664 20.90 30.03 -10.98
C ASP A 664 21.63 30.56 -12.23
N THR A 665 20.93 30.81 -13.34
CA THR A 665 21.55 31.25 -14.61
C THR A 665 21.89 32.74 -14.66
N ASN A 666 21.27 33.59 -13.82
CA ASN A 666 21.19 35.02 -14.11
C ASN A 666 21.65 35.97 -12.98
N THR A 667 22.15 35.46 -11.85
CA THR A 667 22.54 36.31 -10.71
C THR A 667 23.84 35.93 -10.00
N GLN A 668 24.81 36.86 -9.98
CA GLN A 668 25.99 36.81 -9.12
C GLN A 668 25.65 37.43 -7.75
N GLY A 669 25.22 36.61 -6.78
CA GLY A 669 24.96 37.09 -5.41
C GLY A 669 24.68 35.97 -4.40
N LYS A 670 25.18 36.13 -3.16
CA LYS A 670 25.07 35.14 -2.08
C LYS A 670 23.61 34.86 -1.68
N PHE A 671 22.75 35.89 -1.67
CA PHE A 671 21.32 35.79 -1.34
C PHE A 671 20.58 34.86 -2.33
N TRP A 672 20.71 35.12 -3.63
CA TRP A 672 20.01 34.36 -4.68
C TRP A 672 20.41 32.88 -4.76
N ARG A 673 21.68 32.55 -4.44
CA ARG A 673 22.15 31.17 -4.33
C ARG A 673 21.54 30.41 -3.14
N SER A 674 21.26 31.10 -2.03
CA SER A 674 20.57 30.48 -0.88
C SER A 674 19.10 30.25 -1.20
N THR A 675 18.46 31.23 -1.83
CA THR A 675 17.04 31.16 -2.22
C THR A 675 16.78 30.04 -3.22
N SER A 676 17.62 29.85 -4.25
CA SER A 676 17.43 28.76 -5.21
C SER A 676 17.61 27.37 -4.60
N TRP A 677 18.42 27.24 -3.54
CA TRP A 677 18.54 25.98 -2.80
C TRP A 677 17.30 25.73 -1.94
N ALA A 678 16.84 26.73 -1.19
CA ALA A 678 15.64 26.61 -0.36
C ALA A 678 14.40 26.24 -1.19
N LEU A 679 14.27 26.83 -2.39
CA LEU A 679 13.21 26.47 -3.34
C LEU A 679 13.31 24.99 -3.76
N ARG A 680 14.51 24.47 -4.02
CA ARG A 680 14.69 23.05 -4.40
C ARG A 680 14.40 22.10 -3.24
N VAL A 681 14.77 22.47 -2.01
CA VAL A 681 14.45 21.69 -0.81
C VAL A 681 12.94 21.54 -0.65
N PHE A 682 12.16 22.57 -0.98
CA PHE A 682 10.70 22.50 -0.93
C PHE A 682 10.08 21.79 -2.15
N PHE A 683 10.50 22.17 -3.37
CA PHE A 683 9.82 21.74 -4.59
C PHE A 683 10.28 20.39 -5.15
N TRP A 684 11.51 19.92 -4.90
CA TRP A 684 11.92 18.59 -5.38
C TRP A 684 11.17 17.44 -4.70
N PRO A 685 11.03 17.39 -3.36
CA PRO A 685 10.23 16.36 -2.71
C PRO A 685 8.76 16.43 -3.14
N LEU A 686 8.19 17.64 -3.21
CA LEU A 686 6.80 17.85 -3.62
C LEU A 686 6.55 17.35 -5.06
N PHE A 687 7.47 17.66 -5.98
CA PHE A 687 7.39 17.16 -7.36
C PHE A 687 7.53 15.64 -7.42
N LEU A 688 8.48 15.07 -6.69
CA LEU A 688 8.70 13.62 -6.69
C LEU A 688 7.47 12.87 -6.17
N ILE A 689 6.88 13.32 -5.05
CA ILE A 689 5.66 12.75 -4.48
C ILE A 689 4.49 12.87 -5.47
N SER A 690 4.27 14.05 -6.05
CA SER A 690 3.16 14.27 -6.97
C SER A 690 3.32 13.47 -8.27
N ALA A 691 4.45 13.65 -8.96
CA ALA A 691 4.71 12.99 -10.25
C ALA A 691 4.80 11.47 -10.09
N GLY A 692 5.42 10.99 -9.01
CA GLY A 692 5.51 9.56 -8.70
C GLY A 692 4.13 8.92 -8.55
N ASN A 693 3.22 9.56 -7.82
CA ASN A 693 1.86 9.04 -7.63
C ASN A 693 1.02 9.08 -8.92
N VAL A 694 1.05 10.19 -9.67
CA VAL A 694 0.32 10.28 -10.95
C VAL A 694 0.80 9.22 -11.95
N LEU A 695 2.11 8.97 -11.97
CA LEU A 695 2.72 8.00 -12.88
C LEU A 695 2.45 6.56 -12.41
N LEU A 696 2.38 6.32 -11.10
CA LEU A 696 1.95 5.05 -10.51
C LEU A 696 0.49 4.73 -10.84
N ASP A 697 -0.42 5.70 -10.74
CA ASP A 697 -1.84 5.51 -11.09
C ASP A 697 -2.04 5.13 -12.55
N TRP A 698 -1.33 5.84 -13.44
CA TRP A 698 -1.32 5.49 -14.85
C TRP A 698 -0.75 4.09 -15.08
N ALA A 699 0.33 3.72 -14.37
CA ALA A 699 0.98 2.42 -14.50
C ALA A 699 0.08 1.28 -14.01
N ILE A 700 -0.62 1.42 -12.89
CA ILE A 700 -1.54 0.40 -12.36
C ILE A 700 -2.66 0.09 -13.35
N LEU A 701 -3.16 1.11 -14.07
CA LEU A 701 -4.25 0.95 -15.04
C LEU A 701 -3.77 0.44 -16.41
N SER A 702 -2.50 0.67 -16.76
CA SER A 702 -2.00 0.47 -18.14
C SER A 702 -0.95 -0.62 -18.28
N LEU A 703 -0.27 -1.00 -17.19
CA LEU A 703 0.90 -1.89 -17.22
C LEU A 703 0.68 -3.16 -16.36
N PRO A 704 1.29 -4.29 -16.74
CA PRO A 704 1.37 -5.47 -15.88
C PRO A 704 2.11 -5.21 -14.56
N VAL A 705 1.74 -5.94 -13.50
CA VAL A 705 2.20 -5.76 -12.10
C VAL A 705 3.73 -5.68 -11.96
N HIS A 706 4.49 -6.54 -12.63
CA HIS A 706 5.97 -6.55 -12.55
C HIS A 706 6.64 -5.24 -13.03
N TYR A 707 6.03 -4.52 -13.98
CA TYR A 707 6.52 -3.20 -14.39
C TYR A 707 6.17 -2.12 -13.35
N VAL A 708 5.04 -2.25 -12.68
CA VAL A 708 4.62 -1.36 -11.59
C VAL A 708 5.62 -1.45 -10.43
N ASP A 709 6.02 -2.65 -10.02
CA ASP A 709 7.05 -2.85 -8.99
C ASP A 709 8.39 -2.20 -9.34
N SER A 710 8.82 -2.36 -10.60
CA SER A 710 10.06 -1.72 -11.08
C SER A 710 9.98 -0.21 -10.99
N LEU A 711 8.81 0.37 -11.27
CA LEU A 711 8.55 1.80 -11.19
C LEU A 711 8.59 2.32 -9.76
N VAL A 712 7.98 1.59 -8.83
CA VAL A 712 8.02 1.90 -7.39
C VAL A 712 9.46 1.85 -6.87
N ARG A 713 10.26 0.86 -7.29
CA ARG A 713 11.70 0.81 -6.93
C ARG A 713 12.46 2.03 -7.45
N VAL A 714 12.22 2.45 -8.70
CA VAL A 714 12.83 3.68 -9.25
C VAL A 714 12.44 4.90 -8.42
N TYR A 715 11.16 5.02 -8.05
CA TYR A 715 10.68 6.09 -7.18
C TYR A 715 11.41 6.10 -5.82
N HIS A 716 11.52 4.95 -5.15
CA HIS A 716 12.25 4.84 -3.88
C HIS A 716 13.76 5.11 -4.02
N ILE A 717 14.40 4.72 -5.13
CA ILE A 717 15.81 5.07 -5.40
C ILE A 717 15.97 6.60 -5.52
N LEU A 718 15.08 7.26 -6.26
CA LEU A 718 15.08 8.72 -6.38
C LEU A 718 14.87 9.41 -5.02
N TRP A 719 14.07 8.82 -4.13
CA TRP A 719 13.85 9.31 -2.77
C TRP A 719 15.14 9.35 -1.93
N TRP A 720 16.09 8.45 -2.17
CA TRP A 720 17.41 8.46 -1.51
C TRP A 720 18.44 9.35 -2.22
N LEU A 721 18.42 9.38 -3.54
CA LEU A 721 19.36 10.20 -4.32
C LEU A 721 19.06 11.71 -4.23
N MET A 722 17.78 12.08 -4.08
CA MET A 722 17.35 13.49 -4.01
C MET A 722 17.90 14.23 -2.78
N PRO A 723 17.76 13.72 -1.53
CA PRO A 723 18.37 14.34 -0.35
C PRO A 723 19.89 14.38 -0.46
N ALA A 724 20.54 13.32 -0.96
CA ALA A 724 21.99 13.32 -1.18
C ALA A 724 22.43 14.46 -2.12
N ARG A 725 21.67 14.68 -3.20
CA ARG A 725 21.89 15.80 -4.11
C ARG A 725 21.67 17.17 -3.46
N LEU A 726 20.65 17.31 -2.61
CA LEU A 726 20.36 18.56 -1.88
C LEU A 726 21.42 18.88 -0.82
N VAL A 727 21.89 17.88 -0.08
CA VAL A 727 22.95 18.02 0.93
C VAL A 727 24.28 18.38 0.27
N THR A 728 24.62 17.75 -0.86
CA THR A 728 25.82 18.14 -1.63
C THR A 728 25.72 19.57 -2.18
N MET A 729 24.54 20.04 -2.60
CA MET A 729 24.33 21.46 -2.94
C MET A 729 24.49 22.37 -1.72
N ALA A 730 23.93 21.97 -0.58
CA ALA A 730 23.99 22.74 0.66
C ALA A 730 25.45 22.92 1.11
N MET A 731 26.22 21.82 1.12
CA MET A 731 27.63 21.83 1.48
C MET A 731 28.45 22.73 0.55
N GLU A 732 28.19 22.69 -0.76
CA GLU A 732 28.83 23.62 -1.71
C GLU A 732 28.51 25.09 -1.40
N ARG A 733 27.25 25.40 -1.12
CA ARG A 733 26.75 26.78 -0.99
C ARG A 733 27.02 27.41 0.37
N PHE A 734 26.95 26.63 1.44
CA PHE A 734 27.03 27.11 2.83
C PHE A 734 28.37 26.81 3.52
N ILE A 735 29.14 25.83 3.04
CA ILE A 735 30.42 25.45 3.65
C ILE A 735 31.57 25.84 2.72
N TRP A 736 31.64 25.25 1.52
CA TRP A 736 32.80 25.42 0.63
C TRP A 736 32.96 26.86 0.13
N LEU A 737 31.95 27.43 -0.51
CA LEU A 737 32.04 28.80 -1.06
C LEU A 737 32.30 29.87 0.00
N PRO A 738 31.65 29.87 1.20
CA PRO A 738 31.94 30.84 2.24
C PRO A 738 33.34 30.69 2.85
N LEU A 739 33.84 29.45 2.96
CA LEU A 739 35.18 29.20 3.49
C LEU A 739 36.26 29.64 2.49
N GLU A 740 36.08 29.38 1.20
CA GLU A 740 36.97 29.88 0.14
C GLU A 740 37.00 31.42 0.10
N ALA A 741 35.85 32.07 0.29
CA ALA A 741 35.76 33.52 0.31
C ALA A 741 36.43 34.15 1.56
N ARG A 742 36.40 33.48 2.72
CA ARG A 742 37.04 33.96 3.96
C ARG A 742 38.54 33.72 3.98
N THR A 743 38.99 32.63 3.38
CA THR A 743 40.39 32.20 3.42
C THR A 743 41.19 32.63 2.19
N GLU A 744 40.51 33.18 1.17
CA GLU A 744 41.06 33.53 -0.15
C GLU A 744 41.79 32.36 -0.84
N ARG A 745 41.52 31.13 -0.40
CA ARG A 745 42.17 29.91 -0.84
C ARG A 745 41.12 28.94 -1.35
N LYS A 746 41.37 28.33 -2.51
CA LYS A 746 40.49 27.30 -3.07
C LYS A 746 40.63 26.01 -2.28
N ILE A 747 39.50 25.39 -1.96
CA ILE A 747 39.51 24.10 -1.28
C ILE A 747 39.84 23.01 -2.31
N PRO A 748 40.79 22.11 -2.02
CA PRO A 748 41.15 21.03 -2.92
C PRO A 748 39.94 20.22 -3.39
N ASN A 749 39.88 19.95 -4.70
CA ASN A 749 38.82 19.13 -5.29
C ASN A 749 38.73 17.74 -4.65
N VAL A 750 39.84 17.18 -4.19
CA VAL A 750 39.88 15.88 -3.51
C VAL A 750 39.01 15.86 -2.25
N ILE A 751 39.06 16.91 -1.42
CA ILE A 751 38.24 17.03 -0.20
C ILE A 751 36.76 17.13 -0.57
N ARG A 752 36.45 17.91 -1.61
CA ARG A 752 35.09 18.08 -2.12
C ARG A 752 34.52 16.78 -2.68
N MET A 753 35.32 16.03 -3.44
CA MET A 753 34.97 14.73 -3.97
C MET A 753 34.76 13.72 -2.85
N PHE A 754 35.67 13.65 -1.88
CA PHE A 754 35.54 12.77 -0.71
C PHE A 754 34.23 13.00 0.04
N ALA A 755 33.92 14.24 0.39
CA ALA A 755 32.69 14.57 1.10
C ALA A 755 31.42 14.23 0.28
N ARG A 756 31.44 14.45 -1.04
CA ARG A 756 30.34 14.03 -1.93
C ARG A 756 30.21 12.50 -1.98
N SER A 757 31.32 11.78 -2.10
CA SER A 757 31.32 10.31 -2.14
C SER A 757 30.76 9.72 -0.85
N VAL A 758 31.11 10.26 0.32
CA VAL A 758 30.55 9.82 1.60
C VAL A 758 29.03 10.00 1.63
N ILE A 759 28.52 11.15 1.20
CA ILE A 759 27.07 11.41 1.17
C ILE A 759 26.33 10.43 0.24
N TYR A 760 26.84 10.19 -0.96
CA TYR A 760 26.22 9.23 -1.88
C TYR A 760 26.39 7.79 -1.42
N LEU A 761 27.47 7.43 -0.73
CA LEU A 761 27.65 6.11 -0.14
C LEU A 761 26.57 5.83 0.91
N PHE A 762 26.24 6.80 1.77
CA PHE A 762 25.12 6.68 2.70
C PHE A 762 23.78 6.49 1.98
N ALA A 763 23.54 7.23 0.88
CA ALA A 763 22.33 7.04 0.08
C ALA A 763 22.28 5.65 -0.56
N ILE A 764 23.39 5.12 -1.06
CA ILE A 764 23.49 3.76 -1.61
C ILE A 764 23.20 2.71 -0.53
N PHE A 765 23.74 2.87 0.68
CA PHE A 765 23.42 1.98 1.79
C PHE A 765 21.93 2.06 2.18
N GLY A 766 21.36 3.26 2.19
CA GLY A 766 19.91 3.44 2.37
C GLY A 766 19.10 2.73 1.28
N ILE A 767 19.53 2.81 0.02
CA ILE A 767 18.89 2.10 -1.11
C ILE A 767 18.97 0.58 -0.90
N ILE A 768 20.15 0.05 -0.60
CA ILE A 768 20.34 -1.40 -0.40
C ILE A 768 19.49 -1.91 0.78
N ALA A 769 19.49 -1.18 1.90
CA ALA A 769 18.76 -1.56 3.11
C ALA A 769 17.24 -1.42 2.98
N PHE A 770 16.74 -0.31 2.46
CA PHE A 770 15.32 0.03 2.52
C PHE A 770 14.57 -0.16 1.20
N VAL A 771 15.26 -0.23 0.05
CA VAL A 771 14.62 -0.45 -1.26
C VAL A 771 14.73 -1.89 -1.72
N TYR A 772 15.83 -2.56 -1.40
CA TYR A 772 16.06 -3.97 -1.73
C TYR A 772 15.94 -4.92 -0.53
N ASP A 773 15.65 -4.38 0.65
CA ASP A 773 15.52 -5.11 1.92
C ASP A 773 16.71 -6.04 2.22
N GLN A 774 17.92 -5.60 1.86
CA GLN A 774 19.14 -6.39 2.02
C GLN A 774 19.87 -6.04 3.32
N LYS A 775 20.29 -7.07 4.04
CA LYS A 775 21.07 -6.92 5.29
C LYS A 775 22.47 -6.38 4.98
N LEU A 776 22.71 -5.11 5.37
CA LEU A 776 24.00 -4.42 5.20
C LEU A 776 25.16 -5.08 5.96
N THR A 777 24.88 -5.92 6.97
CA THR A 777 25.89 -6.61 7.79
C THR A 777 26.86 -7.45 6.95
N SER A 778 26.36 -8.13 5.91
CA SER A 778 27.19 -8.93 5.01
C SER A 778 28.16 -8.08 4.16
N LEU A 779 27.69 -6.94 3.68
CA LEU A 779 28.46 -6.00 2.86
C LEU A 779 29.48 -5.21 3.69
N LEU A 780 29.12 -4.82 4.91
CA LEU A 780 30.04 -4.13 5.83
C LEU A 780 31.14 -5.07 6.34
N ALA A 781 30.80 -6.33 6.62
CA ALA A 781 31.77 -7.35 7.04
C ALA A 781 32.85 -7.59 5.97
N THR A 782 32.45 -7.65 4.70
CA THR A 782 33.40 -7.83 3.56
C THR A 782 34.14 -6.52 3.21
N GLY A 783 33.50 -5.37 3.36
CA GLY A 783 34.10 -4.04 3.08
C GLY A 783 35.09 -3.52 4.13
N GLY A 784 35.10 -4.12 5.34
CA GLY A 784 35.96 -3.70 6.45
C GLY A 784 37.46 -3.78 6.13
N LEU A 785 37.90 -4.86 5.48
CA LEU A 785 39.30 -5.04 5.08
C LEU A 785 39.75 -3.97 4.08
N LEU A 786 38.90 -3.67 3.08
CA LEU A 786 39.20 -2.66 2.07
C LEU A 786 39.26 -1.25 2.69
N THR A 787 38.37 -0.96 3.63
CA THR A 787 38.35 0.32 4.35
C THR A 787 39.59 0.48 5.23
N MET A 788 40.06 -0.60 5.86
CA MET A 788 41.31 -0.61 6.61
C MET A 788 42.51 -0.30 5.71
N ILE A 789 42.63 -0.94 4.55
CA ILE A 789 43.73 -0.71 3.59
C ILE A 789 43.73 0.74 3.10
N ILE A 790 42.56 1.27 2.71
CA ILE A 790 42.42 2.66 2.27
C ILE A 790 42.74 3.62 3.43
N GLY A 791 42.27 3.30 4.65
CA GLY A 791 42.55 4.08 5.86
C GLY A 791 44.05 4.19 6.14
N LEU A 792 44.79 3.08 6.03
CA LEU A 792 46.25 3.05 6.18
C LEU A 792 46.95 3.87 5.08
N ALA A 793 46.51 3.76 3.83
CA ALA A 793 47.09 4.52 2.71
C ALA A 793 46.88 6.04 2.86
N VAL A 794 45.74 6.46 3.42
CA VAL A 794 45.37 7.87 3.57
C VAL A 794 45.77 8.45 4.93
N GLN A 795 46.17 7.62 5.90
CA GLN A 795 46.53 8.01 7.26
C GLN A 795 47.49 9.20 7.32
N SER A 796 48.57 9.18 6.53
CA SER A 796 49.57 10.25 6.48
C SER A 796 49.01 11.57 5.94
N ASN A 797 48.07 11.50 4.99
CA ASN A 797 47.41 12.68 4.44
C ASN A 797 46.45 13.30 5.46
N ILE A 798 45.68 12.47 6.17
CA ILE A 798 44.79 12.92 7.25
C ILE A 798 45.57 13.57 8.39
N ALA A 799 46.68 12.95 8.81
CA ALA A 799 47.56 13.51 9.84
C ALA A 799 48.05 14.91 9.44
N ASN A 800 48.50 15.11 8.20
CA ASN A 800 48.91 16.42 7.71
C ASN A 800 47.79 17.47 7.72
N VAL A 801 46.55 17.08 7.44
CA VAL A 801 45.39 17.99 7.49
C VAL A 801 45.11 18.40 8.94
N PHE A 802 45.03 17.43 9.86
CA PHE A 802 44.77 17.72 11.28
C PHE A 802 45.88 18.56 11.89
N SER A 803 47.14 18.23 11.66
CA SER A 803 48.27 19.04 12.11
C SER A 803 48.24 20.45 11.51
N GLY A 804 47.79 20.61 10.26
CA GLY A 804 47.60 21.93 9.65
C GLY A 804 46.52 22.77 10.33
N ILE A 805 45.44 22.13 10.79
CA ILE A 805 44.38 22.77 11.57
C ILE A 805 44.91 23.17 12.96
N VAL A 806 45.59 22.26 13.64
CA VAL A 806 46.18 22.50 14.98
C VAL A 806 47.19 23.65 14.93
N VAL A 807 48.13 23.65 13.98
CA VAL A 807 49.09 24.75 13.80
C VAL A 807 48.40 26.10 13.55
N ASN A 808 47.27 26.12 12.83
CA ASN A 808 46.49 27.35 12.62
C ASN A 808 45.72 27.83 13.85
N ILE A 809 45.28 26.91 14.72
CA ILE A 809 44.51 27.21 15.93
C ILE A 809 45.45 27.65 17.06
N GLU A 810 46.48 26.86 17.35
CA GLU A 810 47.43 27.10 18.45
C GLU A 810 48.44 28.20 18.11
N ARG A 811 48.70 28.42 16.81
CA ARG A 811 49.62 29.44 16.29
C ARG A 811 50.98 29.48 17.02
N PRO A 812 51.70 28.36 17.14
CA PRO A 812 53.04 28.34 17.76
C PRO A 812 54.06 29.22 17.01
N PHE A 813 53.78 29.53 15.75
CA PHE A 813 54.49 30.50 14.93
C PHE A 813 53.55 31.08 13.87
N LYS A 814 53.91 32.23 13.31
CA LYS A 814 53.17 32.92 12.26
C LYS A 814 54.03 33.07 11.01
N VAL A 815 53.37 33.32 9.88
CA VAL A 815 54.07 33.75 8.65
C VAL A 815 54.87 35.02 8.97
N GLY A 816 56.17 34.98 8.70
CA GLY A 816 57.14 36.01 9.05
C GLY A 816 58.12 35.64 10.16
N ASP A 817 57.78 34.69 11.03
CA ASP A 817 58.62 34.28 12.16
C ASP A 817 59.83 33.45 11.70
N TRP A 818 60.95 33.58 12.41
CA TRP A 818 62.10 32.68 12.30
C TRP A 818 61.93 31.49 13.26
N VAL A 819 61.91 30.28 12.70
CA VAL A 819 61.68 29.06 13.47
C VAL A 819 62.75 28.01 13.16
N GLY A 820 63.22 27.33 14.20
CA GLY A 820 63.93 26.06 14.10
C GLY A 820 62.92 24.92 14.20
N VAL A 821 62.97 23.98 13.25
CA VAL A 821 62.07 22.81 13.20
C VAL A 821 62.89 21.53 13.22
N GLY A 822 62.95 20.87 14.39
CA GLY A 822 63.87 19.76 14.65
C GLY A 822 65.33 20.25 14.65
N ASP A 823 66.23 19.49 14.02
CA ASP A 823 67.66 19.83 13.91
C ASP A 823 67.99 20.73 12.70
N ARG A 824 66.96 21.33 12.07
CA ARG A 824 67.17 22.20 10.89
C ARG A 824 67.64 23.59 11.27
N GLU A 825 68.36 24.21 10.35
CA GLU A 825 68.76 25.61 10.47
C GLU A 825 67.54 26.54 10.64
N PRO A 826 67.65 27.58 11.49
CA PRO A 826 66.61 28.59 11.65
C PRO A 826 66.20 29.17 10.30
N SER A 827 64.91 29.04 9.96
CA SER A 827 64.36 29.43 8.67
C SER A 827 63.10 30.28 8.85
N LYS A 828 62.85 31.21 7.94
CA LYS A 828 61.71 32.12 8.00
C LYS A 828 60.45 31.47 7.47
N VAL A 829 59.34 31.52 8.21
CA VAL A 829 58.06 31.00 7.74
C VAL A 829 57.50 31.92 6.66
N ILE A 830 57.38 31.43 5.43
CA ILE A 830 56.86 32.23 4.30
C ILE A 830 55.40 31.90 3.95
N ASP A 831 54.95 30.69 4.22
CA ASP A 831 53.56 30.27 3.97
C ASP A 831 53.21 29.06 4.84
N ILE A 832 51.98 29.00 5.31
CA ILE A 832 51.42 27.84 6.01
C ILE A 832 50.20 27.39 5.20
N THR A 833 50.33 26.28 4.48
CA THR A 833 49.23 25.69 3.71
C THR A 833 48.48 24.64 4.53
N TRP A 834 47.38 24.11 3.99
CA TRP A 834 46.60 23.05 4.64
C TRP A 834 47.36 21.72 4.79
N ARG A 835 48.47 21.52 4.06
CA ARG A 835 49.28 20.28 4.09
C ARG A 835 50.74 20.50 4.49
N THR A 836 51.30 21.67 4.23
CA THR A 836 52.73 21.95 4.44
C THR A 836 52.98 23.35 5.01
N VAL A 837 53.98 23.45 5.89
CA VAL A 837 54.64 24.70 6.27
C VAL A 837 55.80 24.94 5.30
N ARG A 838 55.85 26.12 4.69
CA ARG A 838 56.94 26.53 3.82
C ARG A 838 57.86 27.47 4.57
N LEU A 839 59.12 27.09 4.67
CA LEU A 839 60.18 27.84 5.30
C LEU A 839 61.16 28.33 4.23
N GLN A 840 61.77 29.49 4.45
CA GLN A 840 62.86 30.01 3.63
C GLN A 840 64.14 30.05 4.44
N THR A 841 65.20 29.40 3.96
CA THR A 841 66.52 29.40 4.61
C THR A 841 67.21 30.75 4.44
N MET A 842 68.28 31.00 5.20
CA MET A 842 69.14 32.18 5.01
C MET A 842 69.80 32.21 3.62
N ALA A 843 69.98 31.05 2.99
CA ALA A 843 70.47 30.92 1.62
C ALA A 843 69.39 31.21 0.55
N GLY A 844 68.14 31.48 0.95
CA GLY A 844 67.04 31.83 0.07
C GLY A 844 66.20 30.64 -0.45
N GLU A 845 66.55 29.41 -0.08
CA GLU A 845 65.86 28.18 -0.52
C GLU A 845 64.50 28.00 0.17
N VAL A 846 63.51 27.47 -0.54
CA VAL A 846 62.16 27.19 0.01
C VAL A 846 62.00 25.72 0.38
N ILE A 847 61.92 25.43 1.67
CA ILE A 847 61.69 24.10 2.23
C ILE A 847 60.20 23.92 2.51
N SER A 848 59.58 22.91 1.89
CA SER A 848 58.18 22.55 2.16
C SER A 848 58.10 21.34 3.10
N ILE A 849 57.72 21.57 4.35
CA ILE A 849 57.64 20.54 5.39
C ILE A 849 56.17 20.11 5.56
N PRO A 850 55.83 18.82 5.47
CA PRO A 850 54.49 18.33 5.80
C PRO A 850 54.08 18.72 7.22
N ASN A 851 52.84 19.18 7.40
CA ASN A 851 52.35 19.69 8.69
C ASN A 851 52.48 18.66 9.81
N ALA A 852 52.28 17.36 9.54
CA ALA A 852 52.47 16.31 10.53
C ALA A 852 53.91 16.26 11.03
N LYS A 853 54.89 16.25 10.10
CA LYS A 853 56.31 16.31 10.45
C LYS A 853 56.72 17.59 11.16
N ALA A 854 56.09 18.72 10.81
CA ALA A 854 56.34 19.99 11.49
C ALA A 854 55.78 20.00 12.92
N SER A 855 54.60 19.41 13.13
CA SER A 855 53.94 19.33 14.44
C SER A 855 54.58 18.30 15.38
N GLU A 856 55.20 17.25 14.85
CA GLU A 856 55.93 16.23 15.62
C GLU A 856 57.34 16.71 16.02
N ALA A 857 57.92 17.65 15.26
CA ALA A 857 59.24 18.17 15.53
C ALA A 857 59.24 19.19 16.67
N THR A 858 60.35 19.28 17.42
CA THR A 858 60.56 20.39 18.36
C THR A 858 60.60 21.71 17.60
N ILE A 859 59.72 22.64 17.99
CA ILE A 859 59.65 23.98 17.41
C ILE A 859 60.31 24.98 18.33
N ILE A 860 61.36 25.63 17.84
CA ILE A 860 62.01 26.76 18.53
C ILE A 860 61.65 28.03 17.77
N ASN A 861 60.78 28.85 18.32
CA ASN A 861 60.44 30.15 17.74
C ASN A 861 61.47 31.20 18.20
N HIS A 862 62.31 31.66 17.28
CA HIS A 862 63.36 32.65 17.54
C HIS A 862 62.87 34.10 17.49
N THR A 863 61.59 34.33 17.16
CA THR A 863 60.99 35.67 16.97
C THR A 863 59.99 36.05 18.06
N THR A 864 59.39 35.09 18.77
CA THR A 864 58.35 35.38 19.78
C THR A 864 58.88 36.10 21.02
N SER A 865 60.20 36.04 21.28
CA SER A 865 60.81 36.82 22.37
C SER A 865 61.24 38.19 21.86
N ASP A 866 60.94 39.27 22.60
CA ASP A 866 61.33 40.66 22.28
C ASP A 866 62.84 40.88 22.13
N ARG A 867 63.65 39.87 22.46
CA ARG A 867 65.12 39.92 22.50
C ARG A 867 65.70 38.56 22.15
N VAL A 868 66.55 38.51 21.13
CA VAL A 868 67.31 37.33 20.75
C VAL A 868 68.68 37.38 21.42
N ARG A 869 69.05 36.32 22.16
CA ARG A 869 70.37 36.23 22.80
C ARG A 869 71.40 35.67 21.82
N GLY A 870 72.46 36.42 21.57
CA GLY A 870 73.67 35.95 20.89
C GLY A 870 74.84 35.72 21.85
N SER A 871 75.82 34.95 21.40
CA SER A 871 77.08 34.76 22.12
C SER A 871 78.29 34.77 21.19
N VAL A 872 79.39 35.31 21.69
CA VAL A 872 80.73 35.28 21.08
C VAL A 872 81.70 34.74 22.12
N ASP A 873 82.51 33.76 21.74
CA ASP A 873 83.57 33.22 22.58
C ASP A 873 84.92 33.85 22.18
N ILE A 874 85.68 34.29 23.18
CA ILE A 874 86.92 35.05 23.06
C ILE A 874 88.00 34.35 23.90
N HIS A 875 89.18 34.10 23.33
CA HIS A 875 90.25 33.31 23.95
C HIS A 875 91.53 34.12 24.17
N ALA A 876 91.83 34.49 25.42
CA ALA A 876 93.01 35.30 25.76
C ALA A 876 94.14 34.46 26.37
N SER A 877 95.37 34.99 26.40
CA SER A 877 96.44 34.39 27.22
C SER A 877 96.05 34.38 28.72
N PRO A 878 96.33 33.29 29.47
CA PRO A 878 96.05 33.19 30.90
C PRO A 878 97.04 33.99 31.75
N SER A 879 98.07 34.59 31.14
CA SER A 879 99.02 35.47 31.83
C SER A 879 98.40 36.78 32.31
N TYR A 880 97.22 37.15 31.81
CA TYR A 880 96.49 38.35 32.23
C TYR A 880 95.44 37.99 33.30
N ALA A 881 95.32 38.85 34.31
CA ALA A 881 94.30 38.68 35.34
C ALA A 881 92.89 38.75 34.69
N PRO A 882 91.96 37.82 34.99
CA PRO A 882 90.66 37.77 34.31
C PRO A 882 89.86 39.07 34.40
N GLN A 883 90.01 39.79 35.51
CA GLN A 883 89.31 41.05 35.76
C GLN A 883 89.79 42.17 34.82
N GLU A 884 91.06 42.14 34.40
CA GLU A 884 91.63 43.09 33.45
C GLU A 884 91.08 42.89 32.04
N ILE A 885 90.99 41.63 31.59
CA ILE A 885 90.41 41.27 30.29
C ILE A 885 88.92 41.57 30.25
N ILE A 886 88.17 41.26 31.31
CA ILE A 886 86.74 41.60 31.41
C ILE A 886 86.51 43.11 31.31
N GLN A 887 87.31 43.93 31.98
CA GLN A 887 87.19 45.40 31.89
C GLN A 887 87.49 45.94 30.49
N ARG A 888 88.45 45.33 29.78
CA ARG A 888 88.77 45.68 28.38
C ARG A 888 87.61 45.29 27.45
N LEU A 889 87.10 44.07 27.57
CA LEU A 889 85.98 43.59 26.76
C LEU A 889 84.71 44.41 27.04
N ASN A 890 84.41 44.77 28.28
CA ASN A 890 83.28 45.65 28.61
C ASN A 890 83.41 47.03 27.96
N ARG A 891 84.60 47.65 27.98
CA ARG A 891 84.83 48.93 27.28
C ARG A 891 84.61 48.83 25.77
N VAL A 892 84.97 47.71 25.16
CA VAL A 892 84.70 47.45 23.73
C VAL A 892 83.20 47.36 23.49
N LEU A 893 82.49 46.61 24.32
CA LEU A 893 81.06 46.39 24.19
C LEU A 893 80.24 47.67 24.43
N ASP A 894 80.68 48.53 25.36
CA ASP A 894 80.09 49.86 25.60
C ASP A 894 80.28 50.81 24.41
N SER A 895 81.31 50.58 23.58
CA SER A 895 81.60 51.40 22.39
C SER A 895 80.74 51.03 21.17
N ILE A 896 80.01 49.91 21.22
CA ILE A 896 79.15 49.43 20.13
C ILE A 896 77.73 49.93 20.37
N ASP A 897 77.30 50.92 19.57
CA ASP A 897 75.95 51.46 19.68
C ASP A 897 74.89 50.39 19.35
N GLY A 898 73.85 50.31 20.17
CA GLY A 898 72.75 49.35 20.05
C GLY A 898 72.81 48.15 21.01
N LEU A 899 73.99 47.71 21.47
CA LEU A 899 74.11 46.53 22.35
C LEU A 899 73.58 46.78 23.78
N ALA A 900 74.00 47.88 24.41
CA ALA A 900 73.60 48.21 25.80
C ALA A 900 72.13 48.69 25.93
N LYS A 901 71.49 49.07 24.81
CA LYS A 901 70.11 49.62 24.79
C LYS A 901 69.03 48.57 25.05
N LEU A 902 69.33 47.28 24.84
CA LEU A 902 68.39 46.17 25.06
C LEU A 902 68.63 45.47 26.40
N ASN A 903 69.85 45.01 26.61
CA ASN A 903 70.36 44.50 27.88
C ASN A 903 71.88 44.70 27.88
N PRO A 904 72.50 45.06 29.01
CA PRO A 904 73.95 45.20 29.06
C PRO A 904 74.59 43.85 28.70
N PRO A 905 75.50 43.82 27.71
CA PRO A 905 76.19 42.60 27.35
C PRO A 905 77.02 42.12 28.53
N ARG A 906 77.12 40.80 28.70
CA ARG A 906 77.81 40.19 29.85
C ARG A 906 79.02 39.42 29.37
N VAL A 907 80.18 39.71 29.94
CA VAL A 907 81.40 38.93 29.74
C VAL A 907 81.54 37.96 30.91
N ILE A 908 81.61 36.67 30.60
CA ILE A 908 81.72 35.59 31.58
C ILE A 908 83.06 34.89 31.36
N TYR A 909 83.92 34.89 32.38
CA TYR A 909 85.12 34.05 32.38
C TYR A 909 84.72 32.58 32.58
N GLN A 910 85.12 31.73 31.64
CA GLN A 910 84.75 30.30 31.63
C GLN A 910 85.86 29.38 32.18
N GLY A 911 86.98 29.95 32.62
CA GLY A 911 88.15 29.21 33.09
C GLY A 911 89.29 29.18 32.07
N ILE A 912 90.30 28.36 32.37
CA ILE A 912 91.43 28.09 31.48
C ILE A 912 91.17 26.77 30.78
N THR A 913 91.27 26.76 29.46
CA THR A 913 91.17 25.56 28.63
C THR A 913 92.46 25.34 27.85
N ASN A 914 92.83 24.09 27.60
CA ASN A 914 93.94 23.78 26.71
C ASN A 914 93.40 23.72 25.28
N LEU A 915 93.79 24.69 24.47
CA LEU A 915 93.46 24.73 23.04
C LEU A 915 94.76 24.46 22.28
N TRP A 916 94.82 23.31 21.61
CA TRP A 916 95.94 22.88 20.76
C TRP A 916 97.33 22.97 21.42
N GLY A 917 97.46 22.45 22.65
CA GLY A 917 98.73 22.38 23.36
C GLY A 917 99.11 23.64 24.13
N THR A 918 98.29 24.70 24.07
CA THR A 918 98.55 25.95 24.78
C THR A 918 97.37 26.31 25.70
N TRP A 919 97.69 26.71 26.94
CA TRP A 919 96.66 27.10 27.91
C TRP A 919 96.11 28.48 27.57
N SER A 920 94.80 28.61 27.41
CA SER A 920 94.10 29.86 27.11
C SER A 920 92.96 30.13 28.08
N ALA A 921 92.77 31.39 28.47
CA ALA A 921 91.65 31.85 29.27
C ALA A 921 90.44 32.12 28.34
N GLN A 922 89.33 31.41 28.55
CA GLN A 922 88.12 31.54 27.73
C GLN A 922 87.13 32.54 28.34
N TYR A 923 86.60 33.44 27.53
CA TYR A 923 85.59 34.44 27.89
C TYR A 923 84.41 34.35 26.93
N ARG A 924 83.20 34.22 27.48
CA ARG A 924 81.96 34.23 26.70
C ARG A 924 81.26 35.57 26.85
N ILE A 925 81.09 36.27 25.74
CA ILE A 925 80.31 37.50 25.63
C ILE A 925 78.88 37.11 25.28
N LEU A 926 77.92 37.44 26.15
CA LEU A 926 76.50 37.33 25.89
C LEU A 926 75.94 38.71 25.51
N PHE A 927 75.21 38.79 24.40
CA PHE A 927 74.58 40.02 23.93
C PHE A 927 73.14 39.77 23.46
N TRP A 928 72.35 40.84 23.35
CA TRP A 928 70.94 40.75 22.93
C TRP A 928 70.66 41.68 21.75
N VAL A 929 69.97 41.17 20.74
CA VAL A 929 69.52 41.92 19.55
C VAL A 929 67.99 41.87 19.44
N ARG A 930 67.39 42.82 18.71
CA ARG A 930 65.92 42.86 18.49
C ARG A 930 65.45 41.81 17.50
N GLU A 931 66.20 41.61 16.42
CA GLU A 931 65.80 40.76 15.31
C GLU A 931 66.85 39.67 15.09
N PHE A 932 66.40 38.43 14.87
CA PHE A 932 67.28 37.26 14.74
C PHE A 932 68.25 37.35 13.55
N ASP A 933 67.79 37.91 12.43
CA ASP A 933 68.59 38.11 11.21
C ASP A 933 69.75 39.10 11.41
N THR A 934 69.60 40.09 12.30
CA THR A 934 70.67 41.05 12.65
C THR A 934 71.76 40.47 13.55
N GLN A 935 71.52 39.31 14.19
CA GLN A 935 72.45 38.70 15.14
C GLN A 935 73.83 38.42 14.54
N GLY A 936 73.89 37.95 13.29
CA GLY A 936 75.14 37.67 12.58
C GLY A 936 75.99 38.92 12.39
N GLY A 937 75.37 40.03 11.99
CA GLY A 937 76.04 41.32 11.81
C GLY A 937 76.62 41.87 13.12
N PHE A 938 75.89 41.77 14.23
CA PHE A 938 76.40 42.16 15.55
C PHE A 938 77.53 41.25 16.04
N LYS A 939 77.46 39.93 15.76
CA LYS A 939 78.54 38.98 16.08
C LYS A 939 79.84 39.37 15.37
N GLU A 940 79.76 39.66 14.08
CA GLU A 940 80.89 40.11 13.27
C GLU A 940 81.45 41.44 13.78
N LEU A 941 80.56 42.40 14.09
CA LEU A 941 80.95 43.70 14.61
C LEU A 941 81.68 43.60 15.95
N ILE A 942 81.19 42.77 16.87
CA ILE A 942 81.84 42.49 18.17
C ILE A 942 83.21 41.87 17.92
N ASN A 943 83.31 40.83 17.10
CA ASN A 943 84.60 40.19 16.79
C ASN A 943 85.62 41.17 16.20
N LYS A 944 85.22 41.97 15.21
CA LYS A 944 86.09 42.99 14.59
C LYS A 944 86.55 44.03 15.61
N ARG A 945 85.66 44.52 16.47
CA ARG A 945 85.98 45.57 17.44
C ARG A 945 86.83 45.06 18.60
N VAL A 946 86.55 43.84 19.06
CA VAL A 946 87.37 43.13 20.04
C VAL A 946 88.78 42.92 19.46
N TRP A 947 88.90 42.41 18.24
CA TRP A 947 90.20 42.25 17.57
C TRP A 947 90.99 43.58 17.48
N GLN A 948 90.36 44.66 17.05
CA GLN A 948 91.00 45.98 16.92
C GLN A 948 91.54 46.54 18.25
N VAL A 949 90.76 46.42 19.34
CA VAL A 949 91.17 46.95 20.65
C VAL A 949 92.24 46.07 21.29
N LEU A 950 92.18 44.75 21.08
CA LEU A 950 93.16 43.82 21.62
C LEU A 950 94.53 43.94 20.92
N GLN A 951 94.55 44.19 19.61
CA GLN A 951 95.79 44.42 18.86
C GLN A 951 96.48 45.74 19.27
N ARG A 952 95.69 46.80 19.53
CA ARG A 952 96.21 48.09 19.99
C ARG A 952 96.87 48.01 21.38
N ASP A 953 96.36 47.15 22.23
CA ASP A 953 96.70 47.09 23.65
C ASP A 953 97.77 46.03 23.99
N SER A 954 98.42 45.41 22.99
CA SER A 954 99.49 44.40 23.14
C SER A 954 99.10 43.18 23.99
N VAL A 955 97.83 42.79 23.99
CA VAL A 955 97.37 41.57 24.68
C VAL A 955 97.51 40.39 23.74
N THR A 956 98.32 39.39 24.09
CA THR A 956 98.50 38.19 23.26
C THR A 956 97.24 37.33 23.32
N PHE A 957 96.51 37.29 22.20
CA PHE A 957 95.39 36.38 21.99
C PHE A 957 95.85 35.17 21.20
N MET A 958 95.37 34.00 21.59
CA MET A 958 95.54 32.80 20.77
C MET A 958 94.43 32.82 19.72
N ALA A 959 94.77 33.36 18.55
CA ALA A 959 94.00 33.09 17.35
C ALA A 959 94.27 31.65 16.92
N ASP A 960 93.25 31.00 16.34
CA ASP A 960 93.38 29.71 15.65
C ASP A 960 94.71 29.64 14.90
N GLY A 961 95.58 28.74 15.35
CA GLY A 961 96.99 28.56 15.02
C GLY A 961 97.60 29.46 13.94
N MET A 962 98.37 30.47 14.35
CA MET A 962 99.55 30.97 13.64
C MET A 962 100.36 31.91 14.54
N THR A 963 101.45 31.42 15.13
CA THR A 963 102.55 32.26 15.64
C THR A 963 103.37 32.77 14.46
N VAL A 964 103.42 34.09 14.25
CA VAL A 964 104.35 34.72 13.33
C VAL A 964 105.64 35.04 14.09
N ASP A 965 106.71 34.28 13.83
CA ASP A 965 108.07 34.57 14.31
C ASP A 965 108.80 35.49 13.31
N PRO A 966 109.42 36.62 13.72
CA PRO A 966 109.97 37.62 12.79
C PRO A 966 111.35 37.34 12.17
N ALA A 967 111.97 36.17 12.32
CA ALA A 967 113.36 35.99 11.91
C ALA A 967 113.68 34.64 11.23
N TYR A 968 113.49 34.53 9.91
CA TYR A 968 114.36 33.72 9.04
C TYR A 968 114.21 34.13 7.57
N ARG A 969 115.33 34.27 6.84
CA ARG A 969 115.41 34.80 5.48
C ARG A 969 116.22 33.85 4.56
N ILE A 970 115.62 33.57 3.39
CA ILE A 970 116.11 33.19 2.04
C ILE A 970 116.97 31.92 1.83
N ASN A 971 116.51 31.00 0.94
CA ASN A 971 117.07 30.82 -0.42
C ASN A 971 116.32 29.75 -1.25
N ASP A 972 115.65 30.24 -2.30
CA ASP A 972 115.66 29.84 -3.72
C ASP A 972 116.21 28.45 -4.16
N GLU A 973 115.26 27.67 -4.71
CA GLU A 973 115.22 27.19 -6.13
C GLU A 973 115.81 25.80 -6.52
N TRP A 974 115.08 25.16 -7.46
CA TRP A 974 115.35 24.01 -8.37
C TRP A 974 114.74 22.61 -8.07
N ASP A 975 113.66 22.34 -8.83
CA ASP A 975 113.46 21.26 -9.81
C ASP A 975 113.15 19.79 -9.46
N ASP A 976 111.99 19.38 -10.02
CA ASP A 976 111.67 18.26 -10.93
C ASP A 976 111.67 16.77 -10.54
N GLU A 977 110.59 16.17 -11.07
CA GLU A 977 110.46 14.82 -11.67
C GLU A 977 110.24 13.53 -10.84
N SER A 978 109.20 12.82 -11.33
CA SER A 978 109.09 11.37 -11.55
C SER A 978 108.12 10.59 -10.65
N GLY A 979 107.25 9.78 -11.30
CA GLY A 979 106.52 8.70 -10.62
C GLY A 979 105.18 8.28 -11.21
N ARG A 980 105.15 7.87 -12.48
CA ARG A 980 104.06 7.16 -13.16
C ARG A 980 103.97 5.71 -12.67
N LYS A 981 102.77 5.13 -12.52
CA LYS A 981 102.50 3.72 -12.88
C LYS A 981 101.00 3.41 -13.01
N ASP A 982 100.72 2.72 -14.10
CA ASP A 982 99.47 2.19 -14.62
C ASP A 982 98.99 0.96 -13.81
N ASP A 983 97.70 0.58 -13.94
CA ASP A 983 97.30 -0.74 -14.46
C ASP A 983 95.76 -0.89 -14.52
N ASP A 984 95.36 -1.73 -15.47
CA ASP A 984 94.10 -1.84 -16.22
C ASP A 984 93.00 -2.78 -15.63
N ASP A 985 91.82 -2.66 -16.24
CA ASP A 985 90.84 -3.67 -16.71
C ASP A 985 89.96 -4.56 -15.79
N ASP A 986 88.65 -4.38 -16.06
CA ASP A 986 87.59 -5.32 -16.49
C ASP A 986 87.00 -6.44 -15.59
N ASP A 987 85.64 -6.38 -15.61
CA ASP A 987 84.61 -7.42 -15.79
C ASP A 987 84.60 -8.71 -14.94
N ASP A 988 83.43 -9.00 -14.35
CA ASP A 988 82.54 -10.05 -14.90
C ASP A 988 81.25 -10.25 -14.08
N ASP A 989 80.24 -10.72 -14.81
CA ASP A 989 78.85 -11.07 -14.49
C ASP A 989 78.64 -12.14 -13.38
N GLU A 990 77.46 -12.16 -12.75
CA GLU A 990 76.47 -13.25 -12.91
C GLU A 990 75.23 -13.11 -11.99
N GLU A 991 74.08 -13.37 -12.61
CA GLU A 991 72.77 -13.67 -12.02
C GLU A 991 72.77 -14.89 -11.07
N LYS A 992 71.84 -14.90 -10.10
CA LYS A 992 70.83 -15.98 -9.98
C LYS A 992 69.77 -15.74 -8.89
N ASP A 993 68.52 -15.74 -9.38
CA ASP A 993 67.32 -16.44 -8.90
C ASP A 993 67.07 -16.73 -7.40
N GLY A 994 65.83 -16.38 -6.99
CA GLY A 994 64.87 -17.38 -6.48
C GLY A 994 64.54 -17.35 -4.99
N GLY A 995 63.32 -16.86 -4.65
CA GLY A 995 62.69 -16.99 -3.33
C GLY A 995 61.41 -16.19 -3.19
#